data_AF-U7NWW6-F1
#
_entry.id   AF-U7NWW6-F1
#
_cell.length_a   1.000
_cell.length_b   1.000
_cell.length_c   1.000
_cell.angle_alpha   90.00
_cell.angle_beta   90.00
_cell.angle_gamma   90.00
#
_symmetry.space_group_name_H-M   'P 1'
#
loop_
_entity.id
_entity.type
_entity.pdbx_description
1 polymer ?
#
loop_
_entity_poly.entity_id
_entity_poly.type
_entity_poly.pdbx_seq_one_letter_code
_entity_poly.pdbx_strand_id
1 'polypeptide(L)'
;MSIREPDSSQPAEDERGLVARGLAVFASVVWWSILTLLVLFALYVGVGRQLTSDINSFSDELAASLSEATGLDVSVGRLSSQWYWLDPSITAKDITINSPDSDRIAAELEHLELRLDFFASLFRFRLVFRNFDADGLALTVVRPTEDPFINPVEEIAELAEPGAPELQEWIRLAGRWLSNPEVRVTRVSLALGPSRQNLRFLDIPQLDLSYQGGLFQAAGRAMQSGTTTQLASFALVGQRFFRGEFTGQLYLDVDSGRLFDGLIDDLNWRGIRVEGFDLGGSAWLSFEDGELQQVQGQVRTPYLQLGVNRESLAPLEDIQAHFGWRRGEALRLQKLRWDWIGDQVLPFSVRIEDGQDELKLVADSLPLKPLRRLVQALELLPDAASEALEHYQPAGFLDDMLFTLPEQGSRFSLSARLREFGVRAWSGAPRAEGLYGFIQMNPDSGRVTLDTPEPIMLGFPQLFNTDWMLDSLSGTVAWTLEGGITRVFSDDLEFIYRSDTRLSGAFDLRLDRYGEDNLGLSVGVEGGNADMLADFVPANAVGEGLYEWLTNSIPEAGIRGQYYGHGRIDSAAPSGSFVSSMWYEFDNATIRYDQRWPAVEQASGRVEIQNADTRVALARGEIGGLELENASVRVLPGDGETGTLVRVDAASTVPAERIPWWLTNTPLGELLGYGNTRARYEGEFELDLGLELPLSQGQDTRVTAQVKTDNAGFQLPDAGLHWQNIRADLTYDSVDGFSGPPVTARFFDQPISVVFSTAEAGDAMLIRQQGGLKLPGSLAAFGLANDAARGLSGELVYTAELELGGASEPVISLFSDLEGLQVDWPKPLAKTARERTPLSVRVDPFQSEDVAIAAQWQDRLDAELRFKETGFELVFEHLNLGAHHLTNIAIDALELEDRWVVHTDSDRARGRVVLPREGGTVEADFATLRLVRETSAAEQDNEFLTLEEQLQAFRELDMGNWPDIDARISDLRLDGESAGSWRFKLRPEPYRLRVQEVEGRLGSLVLSGDMTWSIVDDRETTRFTGKLEGGALKDLEALTGSTIPMTNEEAAVELDLDWPGSPNNIALSKISGTVSARLDDGMIMEQSNSAQLFRVFNLLNTDTLWRRLRLDFSDLYERGVAFDAISGKANIINGLVTMDPELQLVGPSGAFKLSGNTNMAEETLDMRLVLVLPVTQNLPLAAILMGASAPIGGALFVLDKILGDPLSKLTSATYSVTGTWSNPEVDLRGVFDTGE
;
A
#
# COMPACT_ATOMS: atom_id res chain seq x y z
N MET A 1 -128.53 34.30 114.96
CA MET A 1 -129.76 34.04 114.18
C MET A 1 -129.36 33.13 113.04
N SER A 2 -129.97 32.00 112.72
CA SER A 2 -131.15 31.27 113.17
C SER A 2 -130.90 29.86 112.61
N ILE A 3 -130.87 28.78 113.42
CA ILE A 3 -131.98 27.80 113.58
C ILE A 3 -132.33 27.13 112.24
N ARG A 4 -132.47 25.81 112.04
CA ARG A 4 -132.39 24.55 112.81
C ARG A 4 -133.08 23.52 111.87
N GLU A 5 -132.48 22.36 111.60
CA GLU A 5 -133.14 21.02 111.46
C GLU A 5 -134.36 20.81 110.50
N PRO A 6 -134.87 19.57 110.29
CA PRO A 6 -134.28 18.22 110.39
C PRO A 6 -134.74 17.21 109.29
N ASP A 7 -134.18 15.99 109.42
CA ASP A 7 -134.74 14.63 109.21
C ASP A 7 -135.33 14.13 107.86
N SER A 8 -134.81 12.99 107.36
CA SER A 8 -135.35 11.64 107.70
C SER A 8 -134.95 10.52 106.70
N SER A 9 -134.67 9.34 107.30
CA SER A 9 -134.88 7.95 106.81
C SER A 9 -134.02 7.30 105.68
N GLN A 10 -133.43 6.17 106.09
CA GLN A 10 -132.86 4.95 105.43
C GLN A 10 -133.75 4.27 104.33
N PRO A 11 -133.38 3.10 103.72
CA PRO A 11 -132.08 2.47 103.32
C PRO A 11 -132.07 1.76 101.93
N ALA A 12 -130.91 1.24 101.46
CA ALA A 12 -130.64 -0.13 100.91
C ALA A 12 -129.47 -0.21 99.88
N GLU A 13 -128.60 -1.22 100.07
CA GLU A 13 -127.61 -1.93 99.22
C GLU A 13 -127.12 -1.38 97.85
N ASP A 14 -125.79 -1.39 97.59
CA ASP A 14 -125.10 -2.48 96.85
C ASP A 14 -123.61 -2.13 96.55
N GLU A 15 -122.81 -3.17 96.36
CA GLU A 15 -121.35 -3.21 96.19
C GLU A 15 -120.79 -2.52 94.93
N ARG A 16 -119.61 -1.90 95.08
CA ARG A 16 -118.47 -1.67 94.13
C ARG A 16 -117.83 -0.32 94.47
N GLY A 17 -116.54 -0.18 94.77
CA GLY A 17 -115.41 -1.11 94.75
C GLY A 17 -114.16 -0.35 95.20
N LEU A 18 -113.16 -1.10 95.66
CA LEU A 18 -111.87 -0.72 96.24
C LEU A 18 -111.02 0.35 95.49
N VAL A 19 -111.45 0.82 94.33
CA VAL A 19 -110.69 1.74 93.46
C VAL A 19 -110.59 3.16 94.06
N ALA A 20 -111.60 3.63 94.81
CA ALA A 20 -111.56 4.96 95.43
C ALA A 20 -110.64 5.05 96.66
N ARG A 21 -110.40 3.94 97.37
CA ARG A 21 -109.43 3.88 98.49
C ARG A 21 -107.99 3.62 98.01
N GLY A 22 -107.81 2.89 96.91
CA GLY A 22 -106.50 2.72 96.26
C GLY A 22 -105.95 4.02 95.67
N LEU A 23 -106.80 4.84 95.03
CA LEU A 23 -106.39 6.12 94.44
C LEU A 23 -105.98 7.19 95.48
N ALA A 24 -106.59 7.20 96.67
CA ALA A 24 -106.20 8.14 97.74
C ALA A 24 -104.87 7.74 98.41
N VAL A 25 -104.60 6.44 98.59
CA VAL A 25 -103.31 5.96 99.10
C VAL A 25 -102.22 6.06 98.03
N PHE A 26 -102.54 5.79 96.77
CA PHE A 26 -101.60 5.96 95.66
C PHE A 26 -101.28 7.45 95.43
N ALA A 27 -102.26 8.34 95.51
CA ALA A 27 -102.00 9.78 95.47
C ALA A 27 -101.14 10.24 96.66
N SER A 28 -101.38 9.73 97.88
CA SER A 28 -100.57 10.07 99.05
C SER A 28 -99.16 9.50 98.99
N VAL A 29 -98.99 8.24 98.54
CA VAL A 29 -97.67 7.64 98.32
C VAL A 29 -96.94 8.35 97.18
N VAL A 30 -97.61 8.72 96.09
CA VAL A 30 -97.01 9.49 95.00
C VAL A 30 -96.66 10.90 95.47
N TRP A 31 -97.49 11.58 96.26
CA TRP A 31 -97.17 12.90 96.81
C TRP A 31 -96.05 12.86 97.85
N TRP A 32 -96.02 11.87 98.73
CA TRP A 32 -94.88 11.65 99.64
C TRP A 32 -93.63 11.20 98.90
N SER A 33 -93.74 10.37 97.85
CA SER A 33 -92.59 10.02 97.00
C SER A 33 -92.06 11.25 96.28
N ILE A 34 -92.94 12.08 95.71
CA ILE A 34 -92.58 13.34 95.04
C ILE A 34 -92.01 14.33 96.05
N LEU A 35 -92.55 14.42 97.27
CA LEU A 35 -92.02 15.26 98.34
C LEU A 35 -90.64 14.76 98.79
N THR A 36 -90.45 13.45 98.98
CA THR A 36 -89.16 12.85 99.30
C THR A 36 -88.16 13.03 98.16
N LEU A 37 -88.60 12.93 96.90
CA LEU A 37 -87.77 13.20 95.73
C LEU A 37 -87.41 14.68 95.64
N LEU A 38 -88.35 15.60 95.92
CA LEU A 38 -88.10 17.05 95.99
C LEU A 38 -87.18 17.43 97.15
N VAL A 39 -87.29 16.77 98.30
CA VAL A 39 -86.42 16.98 99.46
C VAL A 39 -85.03 16.41 99.19
N LEU A 40 -84.92 15.20 98.62
CA LEU A 40 -83.64 14.64 98.18
C LEU A 40 -83.01 15.49 97.06
N PHE A 41 -83.81 16.05 96.17
CA PHE A 41 -83.37 16.95 95.11
C PHE A 41 -82.92 18.32 95.65
N ALA A 42 -83.64 18.88 96.62
CA ALA A 42 -83.23 20.09 97.34
C ALA A 42 -81.98 19.84 98.19
N LEU A 43 -81.84 18.64 98.77
CA LEU A 43 -80.65 18.19 99.49
C LEU A 43 -79.47 18.03 98.54
N TYR A 44 -79.66 17.43 97.36
CA TYR A 44 -78.64 17.29 96.32
C TYR A 44 -78.13 18.66 95.86
N VAL A 45 -79.03 19.57 95.49
CA VAL A 45 -78.67 20.93 95.07
C VAL A 45 -78.07 21.73 96.24
N GLY A 46 -78.57 21.55 97.46
CA GLY A 46 -78.09 22.24 98.67
C GLY A 46 -76.69 21.81 99.10
N VAL A 47 -76.47 20.50 99.26
CA VAL A 47 -75.16 19.91 99.59
C VAL A 47 -74.17 20.17 98.46
N GLY A 48 -74.61 20.01 97.21
CA GLY A 48 -73.80 20.29 96.03
C GLY A 48 -73.31 21.73 95.95
N ARG A 49 -74.18 22.72 96.21
CA ARG A 49 -73.79 24.14 96.26
C ARG A 49 -72.91 24.50 97.45
N GLN A 50 -73.13 23.85 98.60
CA GLN A 50 -72.27 24.02 99.78
C GLN A 50 -70.84 23.53 99.49
N LEU A 51 -70.71 22.34 98.89
CA LEU A 51 -69.43 21.76 98.48
C LEU A 51 -68.72 22.64 97.43
N THR A 52 -69.46 23.28 96.52
CA THR A 52 -68.88 24.20 95.52
C THR A 52 -68.19 25.42 96.13
N SER A 53 -68.68 25.93 97.27
CA SER A 53 -68.07 27.10 97.93
C SER A 53 -66.73 26.80 98.58
N ASP A 54 -66.42 25.52 98.84
CA ASP A 54 -65.21 25.09 99.55
C ASP A 54 -64.43 24.02 98.78
N ILE A 55 -64.72 23.83 97.48
CA ILE A 55 -64.16 22.71 96.70
C ILE A 55 -62.63 22.79 96.57
N ASN A 56 -62.06 23.99 96.69
CA ASN A 56 -60.61 24.19 96.64
C ASN A 56 -59.88 23.60 97.86
N SER A 57 -60.53 23.45 99.02
CA SER A 57 -59.88 22.83 100.19
C SER A 57 -59.59 21.33 99.98
N PHE A 58 -60.27 20.70 99.01
CA PHE A 58 -60.06 19.31 98.63
C PHE A 58 -58.98 19.13 97.56
N SER A 59 -58.30 20.19 97.09
CA SER A 59 -57.26 20.06 96.04
C SER A 59 -56.12 19.13 96.47
N ASP A 60 -55.66 19.25 97.71
CA ASP A 60 -54.52 18.51 98.24
C ASP A 60 -54.90 17.04 98.52
N GLU A 61 -56.11 16.78 99.01
CA GLU A 61 -56.63 15.42 99.21
C GLU A 61 -56.91 14.72 97.86
N LEU A 62 -57.40 15.47 96.87
CA LEU A 62 -57.61 14.96 95.50
C LEU A 62 -56.27 14.65 94.85
N ALA A 63 -55.29 15.54 94.95
CA ALA A 63 -53.93 15.35 94.46
C ALA A 63 -53.29 14.12 95.10
N ALA A 64 -53.32 13.99 96.43
CA ALA A 64 -52.80 12.81 97.14
C ALA A 64 -53.50 11.50 96.73
N SER A 65 -54.82 11.52 96.56
CA SER A 65 -55.58 10.35 96.12
C SER A 65 -55.27 9.94 94.68
N LEU A 66 -55.07 10.94 93.79
CA LEU A 66 -54.63 10.70 92.42
C LEU A 66 -53.19 10.17 92.39
N SER A 67 -52.31 10.71 93.22
CA SER A 67 -50.93 10.24 93.32
C SER A 67 -50.84 8.79 93.83
N GLU A 68 -51.62 8.44 94.85
CA GLU A 68 -51.71 7.06 95.36
C GLU A 68 -52.31 6.10 94.33
N ALA A 69 -53.35 6.52 93.59
CA ALA A 69 -54.01 5.69 92.59
C ALA A 69 -53.18 5.50 91.30
N THR A 70 -52.30 6.43 90.98
CA THR A 70 -51.56 6.48 89.71
C THR A 70 -50.07 6.17 89.86
N GLY A 71 -49.56 6.16 91.10
CA GLY A 71 -48.14 6.00 91.39
C GLY A 71 -47.27 7.18 90.97
N LEU A 72 -47.84 8.29 90.48
CA LEU A 72 -47.13 9.50 90.07
C LEU A 72 -47.37 10.64 91.07
N ASP A 73 -46.44 11.60 91.18
CA ASP A 73 -46.63 12.77 92.04
C ASP A 73 -47.48 13.82 91.31
N VAL A 74 -48.80 13.77 91.52
CA VAL A 74 -49.78 14.70 90.95
C VAL A 74 -49.99 15.88 91.90
N SER A 75 -49.91 17.11 91.38
CA SER A 75 -50.31 18.31 92.10
C SER A 75 -51.35 19.12 91.31
N VAL A 76 -52.28 19.77 92.02
CA VAL A 76 -53.36 20.57 91.44
C VAL A 76 -53.33 21.97 92.05
N GLY A 77 -53.02 23.00 91.27
CA GLY A 77 -52.83 24.35 91.79
C GLY A 77 -54.12 25.01 92.30
N ARG A 78 -55.22 24.91 91.56
CA ARG A 78 -56.53 25.46 91.99
C ARG A 78 -57.69 24.63 91.51
N LEU A 79 -58.65 24.39 92.40
CA LEU A 79 -59.90 23.70 92.09
C LEU A 79 -61.09 24.66 92.31
N SER A 80 -61.96 24.75 91.33
CA SER A 80 -63.18 25.57 91.39
C SER A 80 -64.37 24.78 90.86
N SER A 81 -65.58 25.17 91.24
CA SER A 81 -66.79 24.49 90.77
C SER A 81 -67.87 25.51 90.48
N GLN A 82 -68.73 25.19 89.53
CA GLN A 82 -69.91 25.97 89.18
C GLN A 82 -71.08 25.03 88.89
N TRP A 83 -72.32 25.48 89.12
CA TRP A 83 -73.51 24.68 88.85
C TRP A 83 -74.26 25.23 87.64
N TYR A 84 -74.46 24.38 86.64
CA TYR A 84 -75.33 24.64 85.51
C TYR A 84 -76.66 23.90 85.71
N TRP A 85 -77.61 24.56 86.39
CA TRP A 85 -78.88 23.98 86.82
C TRP A 85 -78.70 22.78 87.78
N LEU A 86 -78.65 21.56 87.26
CA LEU A 86 -78.42 20.33 88.03
C LEU A 86 -77.06 19.70 87.74
N ASP A 87 -76.32 20.23 86.79
CA ASP A 87 -75.04 19.70 86.34
C ASP A 87 -73.91 20.43 87.11
N PRO A 88 -73.20 19.77 88.03
CA PRO A 88 -71.97 20.32 88.59
C PRO A 88 -70.88 20.32 87.51
N SER A 89 -70.22 21.47 87.35
CA SER A 89 -68.95 21.62 86.62
C SER A 89 -67.82 21.79 87.63
N ILE A 90 -66.73 21.07 87.43
CA ILE A 90 -65.50 21.15 88.21
C ILE A 90 -64.40 21.61 87.27
N THR A 91 -63.71 22.66 87.67
CA THR A 91 -62.60 23.24 86.92
C THR A 91 -61.33 23.16 87.75
N ALA A 92 -60.35 22.41 87.27
CA ALA A 92 -59.01 22.35 87.83
C ALA A 92 -58.03 23.16 86.97
N LYS A 93 -57.10 23.87 87.60
CA LYS A 93 -56.07 24.66 86.92
C LYS A 93 -54.69 24.32 87.48
N ASP A 94 -53.69 24.48 86.63
CA ASP A 94 -52.28 24.26 86.94
C ASP A 94 -52.04 22.85 87.51
N ILE A 95 -52.44 21.83 86.76
CA ILE A 95 -52.22 20.42 87.12
C ILE A 95 -50.83 20.04 86.62
N THR A 96 -49.96 19.59 87.52
CA THR A 96 -48.63 19.08 87.14
C THR A 96 -48.46 17.66 87.64
N ILE A 97 -47.79 16.84 86.84
CA ILE A 97 -47.54 15.43 87.13
C ILE A 97 -46.03 15.21 87.07
N ASN A 98 -45.44 14.80 88.20
CA ASN A 98 -44.03 14.46 88.33
C ASN A 98 -43.86 12.94 88.47
N SER A 99 -42.74 12.41 88.01
CA SER A 99 -42.37 11.00 88.22
C SER A 99 -41.71 10.80 89.60
N PRO A 100 -41.99 9.73 90.37
CA PRO A 100 -41.41 9.53 91.70
C PRO A 100 -39.90 9.28 91.70
N ASP A 101 -39.38 8.64 90.66
CA ASP A 101 -37.96 8.24 90.55
C ASP A 101 -37.08 9.34 89.95
N SER A 102 -37.66 10.49 89.58
CA SER A 102 -36.92 11.56 88.93
C SER A 102 -37.59 12.90 89.16
N ASP A 103 -36.81 13.96 89.40
CA ASP A 103 -37.29 15.34 89.56
C ASP A 103 -37.80 15.92 88.21
N ARG A 104 -38.60 15.15 87.48
CA ARG A 104 -39.05 15.34 86.11
C ARG A 104 -40.55 15.60 86.11
N ILE A 105 -40.93 16.77 85.60
CA ILE A 105 -42.30 17.05 85.16
C ILE A 105 -42.56 16.18 83.92
N ALA A 106 -43.45 15.20 84.06
CA ALA A 106 -43.86 14.28 82.99
C ALA A 106 -44.99 14.88 82.15
N ALA A 107 -45.91 15.61 82.79
CA ALA A 107 -47.00 16.30 82.12
C ALA A 107 -47.43 17.56 82.90
N GLU A 108 -47.89 18.57 82.17
CA GLU A 108 -48.51 19.79 82.71
C GLU A 108 -49.81 20.07 81.96
N LEU A 109 -50.87 20.47 82.67
CA LEU A 109 -52.16 20.82 82.11
C LEU A 109 -52.65 22.13 82.74
N GLU A 110 -52.72 23.20 81.94
CA GLU A 110 -53.11 24.54 82.41
C GLU A 110 -54.55 24.58 82.93
N HIS A 111 -55.48 23.94 82.21
CA HIS A 111 -56.91 24.03 82.49
C HIS A 111 -57.66 22.74 82.14
N LEU A 112 -58.48 22.26 83.08
CA LEU A 112 -59.37 21.11 82.92
C LEU A 112 -60.77 21.46 83.41
N GLU A 113 -61.78 21.36 82.55
CA GLU A 113 -63.19 21.49 82.90
C GLU A 113 -63.95 20.16 82.72
N LEU A 114 -64.57 19.70 83.79
CA LEU A 114 -65.37 18.47 83.85
C LEU A 114 -66.81 18.82 84.20
N ARG A 115 -67.74 18.64 83.26
CA ARG A 115 -69.17 18.88 83.51
C ARG A 115 -69.94 17.58 83.60
N LEU A 116 -70.58 17.30 84.73
CA LEU A 116 -71.40 16.12 84.93
C LEU A 116 -72.80 16.29 84.30
N ASP A 117 -73.31 15.28 83.60
CA ASP A 117 -74.71 15.22 83.17
C ASP A 117 -75.55 14.52 84.24
N PHE A 118 -76.33 15.28 85.00
CA PHE A 118 -77.06 14.74 86.15
C PHE A 118 -78.07 13.65 85.77
N PHE A 119 -78.92 13.90 84.76
CA PHE A 119 -79.94 12.93 84.37
C PHE A 119 -79.33 11.69 83.75
N ALA A 120 -78.35 11.85 82.86
CA ALA A 120 -77.69 10.70 82.25
C ALA A 120 -76.94 9.86 83.30
N SER A 121 -76.33 10.51 84.30
CA SER A 121 -75.64 9.81 85.40
C SER A 121 -76.61 9.03 86.29
N LEU A 122 -77.75 9.65 86.64
CA LEU A 122 -78.78 9.05 87.50
C LEU A 122 -79.46 7.86 86.82
N PHE A 123 -79.85 7.98 85.54
CA PHE A 123 -80.48 6.87 84.81
C PHE A 123 -79.53 5.70 84.52
N ARG A 124 -78.23 5.97 84.41
CA ARG A 124 -77.21 4.94 84.13
C ARG A 124 -76.52 4.39 85.40
N PHE A 125 -76.88 4.89 86.60
CA PHE A 125 -76.24 4.54 87.87
C PHE A 125 -74.70 4.62 87.85
N ARG A 126 -74.14 5.55 87.08
CA ARG A 126 -72.70 5.79 86.93
C ARG A 126 -72.45 7.24 86.55
N LEU A 127 -71.25 7.76 86.77
CA LEU A 127 -70.92 9.14 86.36
C LEU A 127 -70.86 9.24 84.82
N VAL A 128 -71.58 10.21 84.26
CA VAL A 128 -71.58 10.57 82.84
C VAL A 128 -71.23 12.04 82.74
N PHE A 129 -70.18 12.37 82.02
CA PHE A 129 -69.78 13.76 81.78
C PHE A 129 -70.38 14.24 80.45
N ARG A 130 -70.95 15.44 80.44
CA ARG A 130 -71.46 16.10 79.24
C ARG A 130 -70.34 16.67 78.40
N ASN A 131 -69.38 17.33 79.06
CA ASN A 131 -68.18 17.89 78.44
C ASN A 131 -66.96 17.51 79.29
N PHE A 132 -65.87 17.20 78.61
CA PHE A 132 -64.52 17.07 79.17
C PHE A 132 -63.61 17.94 78.31
N ASP A 133 -63.39 19.18 78.74
CA ASP A 133 -62.59 20.15 77.99
C ASP A 133 -61.26 20.35 78.73
N ALA A 134 -60.15 20.08 78.04
CA ALA A 134 -58.79 20.27 78.56
C ALA A 134 -58.05 21.26 77.66
N ASP A 135 -57.22 22.13 78.24
CA ASP A 135 -56.53 23.18 77.50
C ASP A 135 -55.13 23.40 78.07
N GLY A 136 -54.14 23.54 77.17
CA GLY A 136 -52.74 23.76 77.54
C GLY A 136 -52.05 22.51 78.09
N LEU A 137 -52.13 21.38 77.37
CA LEU A 137 -51.49 20.11 77.77
C LEU A 137 -50.05 20.05 77.25
N ALA A 138 -49.05 20.17 78.12
CA ALA A 138 -47.64 19.99 77.76
C ALA A 138 -47.15 18.60 78.19
N LEU A 139 -46.64 17.81 77.23
CA LEU A 139 -46.11 16.47 77.45
C LEU A 139 -44.63 16.42 77.03
N THR A 140 -43.77 15.80 77.84
CA THR A 140 -42.36 15.61 77.49
C THR A 140 -42.03 14.13 77.43
N VAL A 141 -41.61 13.65 76.25
CA VAL A 141 -41.23 12.25 76.02
C VAL A 141 -39.73 12.20 75.73
N VAL A 142 -38.99 11.50 76.60
CA VAL A 142 -37.53 11.29 76.46
C VAL A 142 -37.29 9.79 76.31
N ARG A 143 -36.63 9.38 75.21
CA ARG A 143 -36.39 7.97 74.88
C ARG A 143 -35.18 7.42 75.68
N PRO A 144 -35.29 6.24 76.31
CA PRO A 144 -34.12 5.45 76.74
C PRO A 144 -33.55 4.69 75.53
N THR A 145 -32.25 4.81 75.30
CA THR A 145 -31.53 4.21 74.16
C THR A 145 -31.06 2.80 74.53
N GLU A 146 -31.69 1.75 73.99
CA GLU A 146 -31.09 0.40 73.92
C GLU A 146 -31.25 -0.18 72.50
N ASP A 147 -30.28 -1.01 72.13
CA ASP A 147 -29.81 -1.50 70.82
C ASP A 147 -30.84 -1.63 69.65
N PRO A 148 -30.68 -0.89 68.52
CA PRO A 148 -31.79 -0.61 67.60
C PRO A 148 -31.93 -1.43 66.29
N PHE A 149 -31.33 -2.62 66.11
CA PHE A 149 -31.41 -3.31 64.79
C PHE A 149 -31.40 -4.84 64.78
N ILE A 150 -31.99 -5.53 65.76
CA ILE A 150 -32.14 -7.00 65.65
C ILE A 150 -33.29 -7.39 64.68
N ASN A 151 -34.33 -6.56 64.50
CA ASN A 151 -35.33 -6.76 63.44
C ASN A 151 -36.11 -5.46 63.15
N PRO A 152 -35.83 -4.70 62.08
CA PRO A 152 -36.39 -3.35 61.88
C PRO A 152 -37.92 -3.35 61.72
N VAL A 153 -38.50 -4.46 61.27
CA VAL A 153 -39.96 -4.56 61.10
C VAL A 153 -40.64 -4.87 62.44
N GLU A 154 -40.03 -5.73 63.25
CA GLU A 154 -40.52 -6.08 64.58
C GLU A 154 -40.35 -4.91 65.56
N GLU A 155 -39.26 -4.15 65.43
CA GLU A 155 -39.01 -2.95 66.24
C GLU A 155 -39.95 -1.79 65.86
N ILE A 156 -40.28 -1.60 64.57
CA ILE A 156 -41.35 -0.67 64.16
C ILE A 156 -42.72 -1.14 64.67
N ALA A 157 -42.95 -2.45 64.76
CA ALA A 157 -44.16 -3.00 65.36
C ALA A 157 -44.18 -2.77 66.89
N GLU A 158 -43.06 -2.96 67.59
CA GLU A 158 -42.89 -2.62 69.01
C GLU A 158 -43.04 -1.12 69.27
N LEU A 159 -42.61 -0.25 68.36
CA LEU A 159 -42.84 1.21 68.41
C LEU A 159 -44.32 1.59 68.29
N ALA A 160 -45.13 0.76 67.62
CA ALA A 160 -46.56 0.94 67.50
C ALA A 160 -47.34 0.33 68.67
N GLU A 161 -46.70 -0.54 69.47
CA GLU A 161 -47.24 -1.03 70.73
C GLU A 161 -47.09 0.05 71.82
N PRO A 162 -48.11 0.32 72.67
CA PRO A 162 -48.00 1.32 73.72
C PRO A 162 -46.99 0.90 74.80
N GLY A 163 -45.70 1.14 74.56
CA GLY A 163 -44.55 0.66 75.32
C GLY A 163 -44.24 1.38 76.64
N ALA A 164 -45.24 1.89 77.35
CA ALA A 164 -45.05 2.39 78.71
C ALA A 164 -46.06 1.72 79.65
N PRO A 165 -45.63 0.86 80.60
CA PRO A 165 -46.54 0.26 81.58
C PRO A 165 -47.31 1.33 82.36
N GLU A 166 -46.70 2.50 82.57
CA GLU A 166 -47.32 3.69 83.17
C GLU A 166 -48.54 4.18 82.36
N LEU A 167 -48.41 4.35 81.03
CA LEU A 167 -49.49 4.83 80.15
C LEU A 167 -50.65 3.82 80.02
N GLN A 168 -50.35 2.52 80.03
CA GLN A 168 -51.38 1.47 80.01
C GLN A 168 -52.22 1.48 81.30
N GLU A 169 -51.61 1.72 82.46
CA GLU A 169 -52.34 1.87 83.72
C GLU A 169 -53.24 3.11 83.73
N TRP A 170 -52.77 4.24 83.19
CA TRP A 170 -53.56 5.47 83.02
C TRP A 170 -54.77 5.26 82.09
N ILE A 171 -54.58 4.63 80.93
CA ILE A 171 -55.66 4.34 79.97
C ILE A 171 -56.70 3.41 80.61
N ARG A 172 -56.26 2.40 81.37
CA ARG A 172 -57.14 1.48 82.12
C ARG A 172 -57.90 2.19 83.25
N LEU A 173 -57.27 3.10 83.98
CA LEU A 173 -57.90 3.91 85.02
C LEU A 173 -58.94 4.86 84.43
N ALA A 174 -58.60 5.58 83.35
CA ALA A 174 -59.51 6.46 82.63
C ALA A 174 -60.77 5.71 82.16
N GLY A 175 -60.61 4.49 81.65
CA GLY A 175 -61.71 3.62 81.21
C GLY A 175 -62.71 3.21 82.29
N ARG A 176 -62.30 3.17 83.57
CA ARG A 176 -63.20 2.82 84.69
C ARG A 176 -64.15 3.96 85.06
N TRP A 177 -63.71 5.20 84.88
CA TRP A 177 -64.44 6.41 85.31
C TRP A 177 -65.17 7.12 84.17
N LEU A 178 -64.69 7.01 82.94
CA LEU A 178 -65.23 7.73 81.79
C LEU A 178 -66.21 6.86 80.98
N SER A 179 -67.52 7.13 81.10
CA SER A 179 -68.54 6.44 80.28
C SER A 179 -69.09 7.34 79.17
N ASN A 180 -68.68 7.04 77.93
CA ASN A 180 -68.92 7.81 76.71
C ASN A 180 -68.46 9.29 76.74
N PRO A 181 -67.20 9.61 77.12
CA PRO A 181 -66.73 11.00 77.06
C PRO A 181 -66.56 11.47 75.60
N GLU A 182 -66.97 12.71 75.33
CA GLU A 182 -66.40 13.52 74.27
C GLU A 182 -65.38 14.45 74.94
N VAL A 183 -64.10 14.19 74.68
CA VAL A 183 -62.97 14.93 75.23
C VAL A 183 -62.41 15.82 74.14
N ARG A 184 -62.34 17.12 74.41
CA ARG A 184 -61.60 18.05 73.55
C ARG A 184 -60.38 18.54 74.30
N VAL A 185 -59.20 18.35 73.72
CA VAL A 185 -57.96 18.91 74.24
C VAL A 185 -57.46 19.99 73.29
N THR A 186 -57.40 21.24 73.73
CA THR A 186 -56.84 22.36 72.95
C THR A 186 -55.42 22.69 73.41
N ARG A 187 -54.58 23.17 72.47
CA ARG A 187 -53.18 23.55 72.75
C ARG A 187 -52.38 22.43 73.43
N VAL A 188 -52.24 21.27 72.77
CA VAL A 188 -51.30 20.24 73.24
C VAL A 188 -49.91 20.56 72.70
N SER A 189 -48.90 20.63 73.55
CA SER A 189 -47.49 20.78 73.18
C SER A 189 -46.73 19.51 73.55
N LEU A 190 -46.15 18.84 72.57
CA LEU A 190 -45.37 17.62 72.76
C LEU A 190 -43.88 17.92 72.52
N ALA A 191 -43.05 17.74 73.55
CA ALA A 191 -41.61 17.82 73.47
C ALA A 191 -41.00 16.41 73.31
N LEU A 192 -40.26 16.18 72.22
CA LEU A 192 -39.64 14.92 71.82
C LEU A 192 -38.13 15.07 71.77
N GLY A 193 -37.35 14.18 72.39
CA GLY A 193 -35.90 14.17 72.16
C GLY A 193 -35.14 13.05 72.85
N PRO A 194 -33.93 12.72 72.37
CA PRO A 194 -33.06 11.71 72.98
C PRO A 194 -32.51 12.18 74.34
N SER A 195 -32.43 13.49 74.56
CA SER A 195 -32.04 14.10 75.83
C SER A 195 -32.70 15.46 76.02
N ARG A 196 -32.73 15.98 77.26
CA ARG A 196 -33.28 17.31 77.58
C ARG A 196 -32.62 18.47 76.81
N GLN A 197 -31.40 18.29 76.28
CA GLN A 197 -30.70 19.34 75.54
C GLN A 197 -31.11 19.42 74.06
N ASN A 198 -31.73 18.36 73.53
CA ASN A 198 -32.10 18.26 72.11
C ASN A 198 -33.59 17.90 71.95
N LEU A 199 -34.47 18.68 72.61
CA LEU A 199 -35.92 18.53 72.48
C LEU A 199 -36.42 19.26 71.22
N ARG A 200 -37.34 18.62 70.51
CA ARG A 200 -38.14 19.15 69.41
C ARG A 200 -39.58 19.30 69.88
N PHE A 201 -40.20 20.44 69.57
CA PHE A 201 -41.55 20.75 70.02
C PHE A 201 -42.54 20.62 68.87
N LEU A 202 -43.67 19.96 69.14
CA LEU A 202 -44.76 19.70 68.22
C LEU A 202 -46.06 20.20 68.87
N ASP A 203 -46.80 21.08 68.21
CA ASP A 203 -48.03 21.64 68.74
C ASP A 203 -49.24 20.98 68.07
N ILE A 204 -50.18 20.44 68.82
CA ILE A 204 -51.48 19.96 68.32
C ILE A 204 -52.53 20.98 68.79
N PRO A 205 -53.01 21.89 67.90
CA PRO A 205 -53.92 22.97 68.29
C PRO A 205 -55.25 22.46 68.87
N GLN A 206 -55.73 21.34 68.35
CA GLN A 206 -56.94 20.67 68.79
C GLN A 206 -56.81 19.15 68.59
N LEU A 207 -57.11 18.41 69.65
CA LEU A 207 -57.21 16.96 69.70
C LEU A 207 -58.63 16.60 70.14
N ASP A 208 -59.40 16.00 69.24
CA ASP A 208 -60.76 15.55 69.53
C ASP A 208 -60.74 14.04 69.81
N LEU A 209 -61.22 13.64 70.99
CA LEU A 209 -61.40 12.24 71.37
C LEU A 209 -62.89 11.99 71.64
N SER A 210 -63.48 11.00 70.99
CA SER A 210 -64.89 10.63 71.17
C SER A 210 -65.00 9.14 71.49
N TYR A 211 -65.75 8.81 72.54
CA TYR A 211 -66.07 7.43 72.88
C TYR A 211 -67.59 7.26 72.91
N GLN A 212 -68.17 6.50 71.97
CA GLN A 212 -69.60 6.27 71.89
C GLN A 212 -69.93 4.82 71.59
N GLY A 213 -70.69 4.16 72.48
CA GLY A 213 -71.21 2.81 72.21
C GLY A 213 -70.14 1.72 72.09
N GLY A 214 -68.97 1.92 72.72
CA GLY A 214 -67.82 1.01 72.62
C GLY A 214 -66.83 1.34 71.50
N LEU A 215 -67.16 2.28 70.62
CA LEU A 215 -66.28 2.82 69.59
C LEU A 215 -65.52 4.03 70.14
N PHE A 216 -64.19 3.99 70.05
CA PHE A 216 -63.26 5.08 70.31
C PHE A 216 -62.82 5.70 69.00
N GLN A 217 -62.83 7.03 68.93
CA GLN A 217 -62.33 7.82 67.82
C GLN A 217 -61.39 8.90 68.38
N ALA A 218 -60.23 9.10 67.79
CA ALA A 218 -59.33 10.21 68.12
C ALA A 218 -58.81 10.84 66.84
N ALA A 219 -58.84 12.15 66.71
CA ALA A 219 -58.30 12.85 65.55
C ALA A 219 -57.59 14.14 65.96
N GLY A 220 -56.50 14.44 65.25
CA GLY A 220 -55.69 15.63 65.53
C GLY A 220 -54.79 16.00 64.36
N ARG A 221 -54.29 17.25 64.40
CA ARG A 221 -53.26 17.76 63.49
C ARG A 221 -52.10 18.30 64.29
N ALA A 222 -50.94 17.73 64.07
CA ALA A 222 -49.69 18.18 64.63
C ALA A 222 -49.06 19.24 63.72
N MET A 223 -48.60 20.32 64.32
CA MET A 223 -48.02 21.50 63.69
C MET A 223 -46.62 21.73 64.22
N GLN A 224 -45.72 22.29 63.42
CA GLN A 224 -44.41 22.71 63.89
C GLN A 224 -44.56 23.91 64.82
N SER A 225 -43.92 23.83 66.00
CA SER A 225 -44.11 24.84 67.04
C SER A 225 -43.78 26.24 66.54
N GLY A 226 -44.68 27.19 66.82
CA GLY A 226 -44.56 28.59 66.39
C GLY A 226 -44.84 28.86 64.90
N THR A 227 -45.32 27.87 64.13
CA THR A 227 -45.59 28.02 62.69
C THR A 227 -46.99 27.52 62.30
N THR A 228 -47.38 27.74 61.03
CA THR A 228 -48.58 27.15 60.42
C THR A 228 -48.29 25.90 59.58
N THR A 229 -47.09 25.32 59.71
CA THR A 229 -46.68 24.13 58.96
C THR A 229 -47.27 22.88 59.64
N GLN A 230 -48.11 22.14 58.92
CA GLN A 230 -48.64 20.86 59.40
C GLN A 230 -47.55 19.80 59.25
N LEU A 231 -47.22 19.11 60.36
CA LEU A 231 -46.22 18.05 60.40
C LEU A 231 -46.82 16.65 60.33
N ALA A 232 -48.02 16.48 60.87
CA ALA A 232 -48.77 15.25 60.74
C ALA A 232 -50.27 15.48 60.96
N SER A 233 -51.10 14.60 60.43
CA SER A 233 -52.48 14.43 60.85
C SER A 233 -52.74 12.95 61.13
N PHE A 234 -53.57 12.69 62.12
CA PHE A 234 -53.89 11.33 62.51
C PHE A 234 -55.37 11.17 62.80
N ALA A 235 -55.89 9.98 62.53
CA ALA A 235 -57.23 9.56 62.88
C ALA A 235 -57.21 8.10 63.33
N LEU A 236 -57.57 7.86 64.58
CA LEU A 236 -57.64 6.56 65.22
C LEU A 236 -59.12 6.18 65.41
N VAL A 237 -59.52 4.99 65.01
CA VAL A 237 -60.89 4.48 65.19
C VAL A 237 -60.84 3.02 65.60
N GLY A 238 -61.49 2.64 66.70
CA GLY A 238 -61.51 1.24 67.13
C GLY A 238 -62.37 0.99 68.35
N GLN A 239 -62.26 -0.19 68.93
CA GLN A 239 -62.98 -0.61 70.13
C GLN A 239 -61.99 -1.01 71.22
N ARG A 240 -62.48 -1.09 72.47
CA ARG A 240 -61.72 -1.57 73.63
C ARG A 240 -60.42 -0.81 73.95
N PHE A 241 -60.22 0.40 73.41
CA PHE A 241 -59.03 1.24 73.66
C PHE A 241 -58.68 1.35 75.15
N PHE A 242 -59.66 1.71 75.99
CA PHE A 242 -59.44 1.86 77.44
C PHE A 242 -59.26 0.54 78.24
N ARG A 243 -59.26 -0.62 77.57
CA ARG A 243 -59.03 -1.93 78.21
C ARG A 243 -57.63 -2.48 77.97
N GLY A 244 -56.81 -1.80 77.17
CA GLY A 244 -55.50 -2.32 76.74
C GLY A 244 -55.58 -3.35 75.59
N GLU A 245 -56.78 -3.68 75.11
CA GLU A 245 -57.02 -4.65 74.02
C GLU A 245 -57.53 -3.92 72.76
N PHE A 246 -56.79 -2.91 72.29
CA PHE A 246 -57.27 -2.06 71.20
C PHE A 246 -57.47 -2.87 69.91
N THR A 247 -58.67 -2.81 69.33
CA THR A 247 -58.97 -3.42 68.03
C THR A 247 -59.53 -2.33 67.11
N GLY A 248 -58.79 -1.98 66.06
CA GLY A 248 -59.14 -0.82 65.25
C GLY A 248 -58.09 -0.46 64.21
N GLN A 249 -58.22 0.73 63.66
CA GLN A 249 -57.35 1.29 62.63
C GLN A 249 -56.86 2.68 63.02
N LEU A 250 -55.60 2.95 62.72
CA LEU A 250 -54.96 4.25 62.83
C LEU A 250 -54.54 4.69 61.43
N TYR A 251 -55.07 5.82 60.99
CA TYR A 251 -54.57 6.55 59.83
C TYR A 251 -53.57 7.60 60.29
N LEU A 252 -52.40 7.62 59.64
CA LEU A 252 -51.35 8.62 59.81
C LEU A 252 -51.06 9.24 58.45
N ASP A 253 -50.98 10.56 58.40
CA ASP A 253 -50.50 11.32 57.23
C ASP A 253 -49.44 12.29 57.75
N VAL A 254 -48.18 12.03 57.41
CA VAL A 254 -47.01 12.69 57.96
C VAL A 254 -46.33 13.49 56.86
N ASP A 255 -45.94 14.70 57.18
CA ASP A 255 -45.07 15.58 56.38
C ASP A 255 -44.09 16.23 57.34
N SER A 256 -43.08 15.45 57.74
CA SER A 256 -42.27 15.80 58.90
C SER A 256 -41.37 17.01 58.69
N GLY A 257 -41.15 17.42 57.43
CA GLY A 257 -40.08 18.35 57.09
C GLY A 257 -38.75 17.90 57.71
N ARG A 258 -38.04 18.84 58.32
CA ARG A 258 -36.77 18.57 59.03
C ARG A 258 -36.95 18.31 60.53
N LEU A 259 -38.15 17.88 60.98
CA LEU A 259 -38.42 17.64 62.40
C LEU A 259 -37.49 16.57 62.98
N PHE A 260 -37.22 15.52 62.21
CA PHE A 260 -36.45 14.34 62.62
C PHE A 260 -34.93 14.47 62.41
N ASP A 261 -34.46 15.56 61.79
CA ASP A 261 -33.02 15.86 61.70
C ASP A 261 -32.42 15.98 63.12
N GLY A 262 -31.39 15.19 63.41
CA GLY A 262 -30.74 15.20 64.73
C GLY A 262 -31.46 14.38 65.81
N LEU A 263 -32.66 13.85 65.54
CA LEU A 263 -33.38 12.98 66.49
C LEU A 263 -32.96 11.50 66.37
N ILE A 264 -32.36 11.14 65.24
CA ILE A 264 -32.10 9.75 64.83
C ILE A 264 -30.59 9.53 64.52
N ASP A 265 -29.73 10.51 64.82
CA ASP A 265 -28.28 10.44 64.55
C ASP A 265 -27.58 9.24 65.23
N ASP A 266 -28.17 8.73 66.32
CA ASP A 266 -27.67 7.57 67.07
C ASP A 266 -28.00 6.22 66.42
N LEU A 267 -28.87 6.18 65.38
CA LEU A 267 -29.15 4.95 64.63
C LEU A 267 -27.96 4.63 63.70
N ASN A 268 -27.11 3.71 64.14
CA ASN A 268 -25.97 3.21 63.39
C ASN A 268 -26.10 1.70 63.15
N TRP A 269 -26.15 1.28 61.89
CA TRP A 269 -26.15 -0.11 61.47
C TRP A 269 -24.95 -0.41 60.58
N ARG A 270 -24.02 -1.26 61.05
CA ARG A 270 -22.80 -1.65 60.32
C ARG A 270 -21.99 -0.46 59.75
N GLY A 271 -21.96 0.66 60.47
CA GLY A 271 -21.28 1.89 60.04
C GLY A 271 -22.17 2.86 59.26
N ILE A 272 -23.39 2.46 58.86
CA ILE A 272 -24.36 3.32 58.18
C ILE A 272 -25.18 4.06 59.24
N ARG A 273 -25.12 5.39 59.22
CA ARG A 273 -25.91 6.30 60.05
C ARG A 273 -26.89 7.10 59.18
N VAL A 274 -28.05 7.44 59.73
CA VAL A 274 -28.97 8.40 59.11
C VAL A 274 -28.64 9.79 59.65
N GLU A 275 -28.12 10.67 58.80
CA GLU A 275 -27.71 12.03 59.20
C GLU A 275 -28.87 13.03 59.11
N GLY A 276 -29.88 12.73 58.31
CA GLY A 276 -31.08 13.54 58.16
C GLY A 276 -32.03 12.96 57.14
N PHE A 277 -33.33 13.11 57.34
CA PHE A 277 -34.35 12.66 56.41
C PHE A 277 -35.63 13.47 56.60
N ASP A 278 -36.37 13.64 55.51
CA ASP A 278 -37.70 14.25 55.55
C ASP A 278 -38.75 13.18 55.24
N LEU A 279 -39.53 12.76 56.23
CA LEU A 279 -40.57 11.75 56.08
C LEU A 279 -41.90 12.37 55.67
N GLY A 280 -42.25 12.24 54.40
CA GLY A 280 -43.61 12.42 53.89
C GLY A 280 -44.29 11.09 53.65
N GLY A 281 -45.61 10.99 53.83
CA GLY A 281 -46.38 9.80 53.47
C GLY A 281 -47.62 9.57 54.30
N SER A 282 -48.41 8.57 53.89
CA SER A 282 -49.64 8.20 54.56
C SER A 282 -49.70 6.70 54.82
N ALA A 283 -50.09 6.29 56.02
CA ALA A 283 -50.13 4.90 56.46
C ALA A 283 -51.44 4.57 57.20
N TRP A 284 -51.92 3.35 57.00
CA TRP A 284 -52.97 2.70 57.77
C TRP A 284 -52.35 1.58 58.60
N LEU A 285 -52.51 1.65 59.92
CA LEU A 285 -52.10 0.62 60.87
C LEU A 285 -53.36 -0.05 61.41
N SER A 286 -53.43 -1.38 61.34
CA SER A 286 -54.55 -2.17 61.86
C SER A 286 -54.09 -2.96 63.07
N PHE A 287 -54.87 -2.88 64.15
CA PHE A 287 -54.58 -3.51 65.43
C PHE A 287 -55.67 -4.52 65.81
N GLU A 288 -55.27 -5.63 66.42
CA GLU A 288 -56.15 -6.65 66.99
C GLU A 288 -55.64 -7.02 68.39
N ASP A 289 -56.52 -6.97 69.40
CA ASP A 289 -56.18 -7.20 70.82
C ASP A 289 -54.96 -6.43 71.35
N GLY A 290 -54.69 -5.24 70.79
CA GLY A 290 -53.54 -4.39 71.16
C GLY A 290 -52.28 -4.65 70.33
N GLU A 291 -52.26 -5.69 69.51
CA GLU A 291 -51.13 -6.05 68.64
C GLU A 291 -51.29 -5.48 67.24
N LEU A 292 -50.18 -5.03 66.64
CA LEU A 292 -50.17 -4.57 65.25
C LEU A 292 -50.24 -5.76 64.29
N GLN A 293 -51.33 -5.84 63.51
CA GLN A 293 -51.58 -6.93 62.57
C GLN A 293 -51.17 -6.57 61.14
N GLN A 294 -51.40 -5.33 60.71
CA GLN A 294 -51.15 -4.91 59.33
C GLN A 294 -50.76 -3.44 59.28
N VAL A 295 -49.78 -3.13 58.43
CA VAL A 295 -49.39 -1.77 58.05
C VAL A 295 -49.42 -1.67 56.53
N GLN A 296 -50.09 -0.66 56.00
CA GLN A 296 -50.07 -0.38 54.56
C GLN A 296 -50.06 1.12 54.31
N GLY A 297 -49.28 1.57 53.34
CA GLY A 297 -49.14 2.99 53.09
C GLY A 297 -48.30 3.32 51.88
N GLN A 298 -48.07 4.62 51.73
CA GLN A 298 -47.12 5.18 50.79
C GLN A 298 -46.17 6.09 51.56
N VAL A 299 -44.90 6.01 51.22
CA VAL A 299 -43.85 6.90 51.71
C VAL A 299 -43.35 7.73 50.54
N ARG A 300 -43.14 9.01 50.79
CA ARG A 300 -42.54 9.98 49.89
C ARG A 300 -41.58 10.83 50.71
N THR A 301 -40.29 10.55 50.61
CA THR A 301 -39.27 11.33 51.30
C THR A 301 -38.49 12.19 50.29
N PRO A 302 -38.51 13.54 50.42
CA PRO A 302 -37.77 14.43 49.54
C PRO A 302 -36.27 14.19 49.54
N TYR A 303 -35.70 13.88 50.71
CA TYR A 303 -34.31 13.46 50.83
C TYR A 303 -34.08 12.52 52.02
N LEU A 304 -33.11 11.62 51.84
CA LEU A 304 -32.51 10.78 52.88
C LEU A 304 -30.99 10.92 52.79
N GLN A 305 -30.38 11.51 53.81
CA GLN A 305 -28.94 11.66 53.93
C GLN A 305 -28.39 10.53 54.80
N LEU A 306 -27.55 9.69 54.20
CA LEU A 306 -26.86 8.60 54.88
C LEU A 306 -25.40 8.99 55.09
N GLY A 307 -24.81 8.57 56.20
CA GLY A 307 -23.37 8.58 56.42
C GLY A 307 -22.86 7.17 56.57
N VAL A 308 -21.64 6.90 56.11
CA VAL A 308 -20.98 5.61 56.23
C VAL A 308 -19.65 5.82 56.93
N ASN A 309 -19.44 5.14 58.05
CA ASN A 309 -18.27 5.26 58.91
C ASN A 309 -18.01 6.70 59.41
N ARG A 310 -17.23 7.51 58.70
CA ARG A 310 -16.96 8.93 59.03
C ARG A 310 -17.36 9.88 57.91
N GLU A 311 -17.84 9.37 56.79
CA GLU A 311 -18.15 10.16 55.59
C GLU A 311 -19.66 10.30 55.41
N SER A 312 -20.09 11.47 54.93
CA SER A 312 -21.48 11.72 54.53
C SER A 312 -21.64 11.38 53.05
N LEU A 313 -22.63 10.55 52.72
CA LEU A 313 -23.01 10.30 51.33
C LEU A 313 -23.87 11.44 50.80
N ALA A 314 -23.89 11.60 49.47
CA ALA A 314 -24.86 12.48 48.83
C ALA A 314 -26.29 12.03 49.19
N PRO A 315 -27.24 12.96 49.40
CA PRO A 315 -28.60 12.60 49.76
C PRO A 315 -29.28 11.82 48.63
N LEU A 316 -30.01 10.76 48.98
CA LEU A 316 -30.98 10.12 48.08
C LEU A 316 -32.21 11.01 48.02
N GLU A 317 -32.68 11.36 46.83
CA GLU A 317 -33.76 12.32 46.59
C GLU A 317 -35.00 11.64 45.98
N ASP A 318 -36.17 12.28 46.09
CA ASP A 318 -37.48 11.79 45.59
C ASP A 318 -37.76 10.29 45.84
N ILE A 319 -37.41 9.79 47.03
CA ILE A 319 -37.67 8.40 47.37
C ILE A 319 -39.17 8.22 47.52
N GLN A 320 -39.73 7.30 46.75
CA GLN A 320 -41.15 6.96 46.80
C GLN A 320 -41.31 5.45 46.83
N ALA A 321 -42.20 4.96 47.68
CA ALA A 321 -42.56 3.55 47.73
C ALA A 321 -43.97 3.36 48.31
N HIS A 322 -44.65 2.31 47.88
CA HIS A 322 -45.80 1.77 48.60
C HIS A 322 -45.31 0.63 49.48
N PHE A 323 -45.61 0.68 50.77
CA PHE A 323 -45.21 -0.37 51.69
C PHE A 323 -46.43 -1.10 52.21
N GLY A 324 -46.29 -2.41 52.39
CA GLY A 324 -47.30 -3.28 52.95
C GLY A 324 -46.65 -4.37 53.77
N TRP A 325 -47.09 -4.51 55.01
CA TRP A 325 -46.66 -5.55 55.93
C TRP A 325 -47.88 -6.09 56.65
N ARG A 326 -47.88 -7.40 56.90
CA ARG A 326 -48.84 -8.06 57.79
C ARG A 326 -48.07 -9.01 58.67
N ARG A 327 -48.46 -9.12 59.94
CA ARG A 327 -47.86 -10.04 60.91
C ARG A 327 -47.86 -11.47 60.32
N GLY A 328 -46.67 -12.08 60.25
CA GLY A 328 -46.45 -13.41 59.65
C GLY A 328 -46.41 -13.44 58.11
N GLU A 329 -46.52 -12.30 57.42
CA GLU A 329 -46.30 -12.18 55.96
C GLU A 329 -45.05 -11.36 55.65
N ALA A 330 -44.62 -11.42 54.38
CA ALA A 330 -43.52 -10.64 53.84
C ALA A 330 -43.74 -9.12 53.90
N LEU A 331 -42.68 -8.36 54.15
CA LEU A 331 -42.66 -6.93 53.87
C LEU A 331 -42.62 -6.72 52.35
N ARG A 332 -43.58 -5.97 51.81
CA ARG A 332 -43.67 -5.63 50.39
C ARG A 332 -43.41 -4.15 50.21
N LEU A 333 -42.42 -3.82 49.40
CA LEU A 333 -42.14 -2.49 48.89
C LEU A 333 -42.45 -2.49 47.40
N GLN A 334 -43.42 -1.70 46.95
CA GLN A 334 -43.84 -1.64 45.54
C GLN A 334 -43.56 -0.25 44.99
N LYS A 335 -43.19 -0.19 43.70
CA LYS A 335 -42.87 1.06 43.00
C LYS A 335 -41.78 1.87 43.72
N LEU A 336 -40.82 1.19 44.34
CA LEU A 336 -39.68 1.80 44.99
C LEU A 336 -38.83 2.50 43.92
N ARG A 337 -38.69 3.81 44.05
CA ARG A 337 -37.88 4.66 43.17
C ARG A 337 -37.18 5.72 43.99
N TRP A 338 -36.05 6.21 43.51
CA TRP A 338 -35.33 7.35 44.07
C TRP A 338 -34.36 7.91 43.03
N ASP A 339 -33.88 9.11 43.26
CA ASP A 339 -32.83 9.76 42.48
C ASP A 339 -31.56 9.86 43.35
N TRP A 340 -30.39 9.59 42.79
CA TRP A 340 -29.13 9.71 43.54
C TRP A 340 -27.97 10.10 42.63
N ILE A 341 -27.36 11.25 42.93
CA ILE A 341 -26.21 11.81 42.19
C ILE A 341 -26.46 11.85 40.67
N GLY A 342 -27.65 12.33 40.28
CA GLY A 342 -28.07 12.49 38.88
C GLY A 342 -28.57 11.21 38.19
N ASP A 343 -28.47 10.04 38.83
CA ASP A 343 -29.03 8.78 38.31
C ASP A 343 -30.44 8.56 38.89
N GLN A 344 -31.42 8.32 38.03
CA GLN A 344 -32.79 7.96 38.43
C GLN A 344 -32.94 6.45 38.48
N VAL A 345 -33.43 5.93 39.60
CA VAL A 345 -33.74 4.50 39.77
C VAL A 345 -35.17 4.23 39.33
N LEU A 346 -35.31 3.43 38.27
CA LEU A 346 -36.62 3.04 37.75
C LEU A 346 -37.42 2.28 38.82
N PRO A 347 -38.75 2.45 38.89
CA PRO A 347 -39.57 1.82 39.92
C PRO A 347 -39.49 0.30 39.87
N PHE A 348 -39.16 -0.31 41.00
CA PHE A 348 -39.14 -1.77 41.18
C PHE A 348 -39.88 -2.16 42.46
N SER A 349 -40.20 -3.44 42.59
CA SER A 349 -40.86 -4.01 43.75
C SER A 349 -39.94 -5.03 44.40
N VAL A 350 -39.82 -4.93 45.73
CA VAL A 350 -39.07 -5.88 46.56
C VAL A 350 -40.02 -6.49 47.57
N ARG A 351 -39.90 -7.79 47.75
CA ARG A 351 -40.55 -8.53 48.81
C ARG A 351 -39.47 -9.17 49.68
N ILE A 352 -39.51 -8.85 50.96
CA ILE A 352 -38.60 -9.37 51.99
C ILE A 352 -39.39 -10.35 52.84
N GLU A 353 -39.02 -11.62 52.75
CA GLU A 353 -39.58 -12.72 53.51
C GLU A 353 -38.56 -13.16 54.55
N ASP A 354 -38.90 -12.94 55.82
CA ASP A 354 -38.11 -13.41 56.95
C ASP A 354 -38.68 -14.77 57.39
N GLY A 355 -38.02 -15.86 57.01
CA GLY A 355 -38.40 -17.23 57.35
C GLY A 355 -37.66 -17.73 58.59
N GLN A 356 -38.12 -18.83 59.19
CA GLN A 356 -37.54 -19.36 60.45
C GLN A 356 -36.04 -19.68 60.41
N ASP A 357 -35.45 -19.87 59.23
CA ASP A 357 -34.01 -20.20 59.07
C ASP A 357 -33.35 -19.45 57.87
N GLU A 358 -34.10 -18.68 57.09
CA GLU A 358 -33.60 -18.03 55.85
C GLU A 358 -34.33 -16.73 55.52
N LEU A 359 -33.55 -15.71 55.15
CA LEU A 359 -34.01 -14.46 54.58
C LEU A 359 -34.14 -14.60 53.07
N LYS A 360 -35.34 -14.37 52.53
CA LYS A 360 -35.62 -14.36 51.09
C LYS A 360 -35.91 -12.95 50.60
N LEU A 361 -35.15 -12.51 49.61
CA LEU A 361 -35.35 -11.25 48.89
C LEU A 361 -35.82 -11.58 47.48
N VAL A 362 -37.03 -11.14 47.14
CA VAL A 362 -37.59 -11.29 45.79
C VAL A 362 -37.77 -9.91 45.17
N ALA A 363 -37.19 -9.68 43.99
CA ALA A 363 -37.36 -8.44 43.24
C ALA A 363 -37.89 -8.70 41.82
N ASP A 364 -38.81 -7.86 41.33
CA ASP A 364 -39.40 -8.00 40.00
C ASP A 364 -38.44 -7.56 38.88
N SER A 365 -37.77 -6.42 39.04
CA SER A 365 -36.79 -5.88 38.09
C SER A 365 -35.79 -4.96 38.78
N LEU A 366 -34.62 -5.50 39.13
CA LEU A 366 -33.60 -4.79 39.89
C LEU A 366 -32.61 -4.05 38.96
N PRO A 367 -32.56 -2.71 38.95
CA PRO A 367 -31.63 -1.94 38.10
C PRO A 367 -30.20 -1.93 38.68
N LEU A 368 -29.27 -2.63 38.03
CA LEU A 368 -27.96 -2.92 38.60
C LEU A 368 -27.04 -1.69 38.73
N LYS A 369 -27.04 -0.78 37.74
CA LYS A 369 -26.09 0.34 37.70
C LYS A 369 -26.21 1.29 38.91
N PRO A 370 -27.38 1.88 39.22
CA PRO A 370 -27.51 2.77 40.38
C PRO A 370 -27.41 2.02 41.70
N LEU A 371 -27.91 0.78 41.78
CA LEU A 371 -27.83 -0.05 42.98
C LEU A 371 -26.40 -0.47 43.32
N ARG A 372 -25.60 -0.85 42.32
CA ARG A 372 -24.17 -1.15 42.50
C ARG A 372 -23.47 0.01 43.18
N ARG A 373 -23.67 1.23 42.68
CA ARG A 373 -23.06 2.44 43.22
C ARG A 373 -23.47 2.65 44.68
N LEU A 374 -24.75 2.39 45.01
CA LEU A 374 -25.27 2.55 46.36
C LEU A 374 -24.68 1.48 47.29
N VAL A 375 -24.68 0.22 46.87
CA VAL A 375 -24.14 -0.91 47.64
C VAL A 375 -22.63 -0.74 47.89
N GLN A 376 -21.88 -0.23 46.91
CA GLN A 376 -20.45 0.11 47.08
C GLN A 376 -20.25 1.24 48.10
N ALA A 377 -21.04 2.30 48.00
CA ALA A 377 -20.94 3.43 48.93
C ALA A 377 -21.34 3.05 50.37
N LEU A 378 -22.21 2.05 50.53
CA LEU A 378 -22.64 1.53 51.84
C LEU A 378 -21.71 0.46 52.43
N GLU A 379 -20.70 -0.02 51.70
CA GLU A 379 -19.73 -1.03 52.15
C GLU A 379 -20.38 -2.30 52.76
N LEU A 380 -21.54 -2.72 52.21
CA LEU A 380 -22.34 -3.82 52.79
C LEU A 380 -21.84 -5.23 52.48
N LEU A 381 -20.97 -5.37 51.48
CA LEU A 381 -20.54 -6.66 50.94
C LEU A 381 -19.13 -7.03 51.42
N PRO A 382 -18.80 -8.33 51.51
CA PRO A 382 -17.43 -8.78 51.79
C PRO A 382 -16.44 -8.23 50.75
N ASP A 383 -15.17 -8.03 51.15
CA ASP A 383 -14.11 -7.43 50.32
C ASP A 383 -14.05 -8.00 48.90
N ALA A 384 -14.08 -9.32 48.77
CA ALA A 384 -14.03 -10.00 47.46
C ALA A 384 -15.21 -9.66 46.54
N ALA A 385 -16.41 -9.49 47.09
CA ALA A 385 -17.60 -9.11 46.33
C ALA A 385 -17.61 -7.60 46.03
N SER A 386 -17.09 -6.78 46.94
CA SER A 386 -16.91 -5.34 46.74
C SER A 386 -15.92 -5.06 45.59
N GLU A 387 -14.74 -5.70 45.63
CA GLU A 387 -13.71 -5.62 44.60
C GLU A 387 -14.25 -6.10 43.24
N ALA A 388 -14.98 -7.22 43.22
CA ALA A 388 -15.63 -7.71 42.00
C ALA A 388 -16.63 -6.68 41.43
N LEU A 389 -17.49 -6.07 42.25
CA LEU A 389 -18.42 -5.04 41.78
C LEU A 389 -17.70 -3.77 41.29
N GLU A 390 -16.60 -3.37 41.95
CA GLU A 390 -15.81 -2.20 41.57
C GLU A 390 -15.21 -2.36 40.17
N HIS A 391 -14.70 -3.55 39.88
CA HIS A 391 -14.02 -3.83 38.64
C HIS A 391 -14.95 -4.27 37.51
N TYR A 392 -15.83 -5.26 37.73
CA TYR A 392 -16.75 -5.76 36.71
C TYR A 392 -17.88 -4.78 36.40
N GLN A 393 -18.24 -3.91 37.34
CA GLN A 393 -19.26 -2.87 37.16
C GLN A 393 -20.55 -3.33 36.47
N PRO A 394 -21.26 -4.34 37.00
CA PRO A 394 -22.45 -4.86 36.35
C PRO A 394 -23.52 -3.78 36.10
N ALA A 395 -24.17 -3.87 34.95
CA ALA A 395 -25.22 -2.98 34.48
C ALA A 395 -26.38 -3.79 33.86
N GLY A 396 -27.47 -3.10 33.52
CA GLY A 396 -28.71 -3.73 33.05
C GLY A 396 -29.66 -4.05 34.20
N PHE A 397 -30.46 -5.11 34.04
CA PHE A 397 -31.53 -5.48 34.96
C PHE A 397 -31.44 -6.96 35.36
N LEU A 398 -31.76 -7.23 36.64
CA LEU A 398 -32.09 -8.57 37.11
C LEU A 398 -33.60 -8.67 37.29
N ASP A 399 -34.27 -9.35 36.37
CA ASP A 399 -35.70 -9.61 36.45
C ASP A 399 -35.97 -10.91 37.23
N ASP A 400 -37.10 -10.98 37.94
CA ASP A 400 -37.51 -12.13 38.75
C ASP A 400 -36.40 -12.64 39.71
N MET A 401 -35.68 -11.71 40.34
CA MET A 401 -34.58 -12.03 41.24
C MET A 401 -35.12 -12.74 42.49
N LEU A 402 -34.53 -13.89 42.83
CA LEU A 402 -34.67 -14.56 44.11
C LEU A 402 -33.27 -14.69 44.72
N PHE A 403 -33.06 -14.01 45.85
CA PHE A 403 -31.87 -14.12 46.65
C PHE A 403 -32.23 -14.70 48.03
N THR A 404 -31.54 -15.76 48.43
CA THR A 404 -31.80 -16.45 49.71
C THR A 404 -30.53 -16.46 50.53
N LEU A 405 -30.62 -16.03 51.79
CA LEU A 405 -29.54 -15.95 52.76
C LEU A 405 -29.97 -16.66 54.07
N PRO A 406 -29.39 -17.82 54.42
CA PRO A 406 -29.61 -18.49 55.70
C PRO A 406 -29.17 -17.62 56.88
N GLU A 407 -29.87 -17.68 58.01
CA GLU A 407 -29.50 -16.95 59.23
C GLU A 407 -28.11 -17.36 59.76
N GLN A 408 -27.74 -18.64 59.59
CA GLN A 408 -26.46 -19.20 60.03
C GLN A 408 -25.61 -19.63 58.83
N GLY A 409 -24.56 -18.86 58.55
CA GLY A 409 -23.52 -19.19 57.58
C GLY A 409 -23.37 -18.16 56.45
N SER A 410 -22.35 -18.34 55.63
CA SER A 410 -22.04 -17.49 54.46
C SER A 410 -22.61 -18.03 53.15
N ARG A 411 -23.52 -19.01 53.21
CA ARG A 411 -24.07 -19.68 52.02
C ARG A 411 -25.25 -18.92 51.45
N PHE A 412 -25.08 -18.20 50.35
CA PHE A 412 -26.21 -17.57 49.66
C PHE A 412 -26.67 -18.40 48.45
N SER A 413 -27.87 -18.13 47.95
CA SER A 413 -28.25 -18.51 46.59
C SER A 413 -28.90 -17.34 45.88
N LEU A 414 -28.54 -17.14 44.61
CA LEU A 414 -29.10 -16.11 43.75
C LEU A 414 -29.58 -16.78 42.46
N SER A 415 -30.81 -16.48 42.06
CA SER A 415 -31.31 -16.78 40.73
C SER A 415 -32.05 -15.58 40.14
N ALA A 416 -31.79 -15.24 38.88
CA ALA A 416 -32.46 -14.12 38.21
C ALA A 416 -32.43 -14.30 36.68
N ARG A 417 -33.36 -13.63 35.99
CA ARG A 417 -33.29 -13.43 34.55
C ARG A 417 -32.46 -12.18 34.25
N LEU A 418 -31.58 -12.28 33.27
CA LEU A 418 -30.74 -11.19 32.81
C LEU A 418 -31.44 -10.46 31.66
N ARG A 419 -31.54 -9.14 31.72
CA ARG A 419 -32.01 -8.28 30.63
C ARG A 419 -31.07 -7.11 30.43
N GLU A 420 -30.58 -6.95 29.20
CA GLU A 420 -29.56 -5.95 28.83
C GLU A 420 -28.35 -6.00 29.78
N PHE A 421 -28.00 -7.19 30.28
CA PHE A 421 -26.96 -7.34 31.27
C PHE A 421 -25.60 -7.04 30.66
N GLY A 422 -24.77 -6.31 31.39
CA GLY A 422 -23.43 -5.97 30.94
C GLY A 422 -22.41 -5.97 32.06
N VAL A 423 -21.18 -6.32 31.73
CA VAL A 423 -20.00 -6.36 32.61
C VAL A 423 -18.77 -5.85 31.87
N ARG A 424 -17.87 -5.20 32.60
CA ARG A 424 -16.58 -4.72 32.09
C ARG A 424 -15.52 -5.81 32.15
N ALA A 425 -14.54 -5.71 31.25
CA ALA A 425 -13.36 -6.57 31.28
C ALA A 425 -12.50 -6.25 32.51
N TRP A 426 -12.07 -7.30 33.21
CA TRP A 426 -11.13 -7.19 34.31
C TRP A 426 -10.34 -8.49 34.50
N SER A 427 -9.04 -8.37 34.78
CA SER A 427 -8.15 -9.50 35.08
C SER A 427 -8.25 -10.69 34.09
N GLY A 428 -8.36 -10.40 32.79
CA GLY A 428 -8.46 -11.40 31.71
C GLY A 428 -9.88 -11.88 31.40
N ALA A 429 -10.87 -11.59 32.25
CA ALA A 429 -12.28 -11.86 31.94
C ALA A 429 -12.80 -10.88 30.88
N PRO A 430 -13.70 -11.33 29.97
CA PRO A 430 -14.21 -10.51 28.89
C PRO A 430 -15.14 -9.40 29.37
N ARG A 431 -15.23 -8.34 28.58
CA ARG A 431 -16.35 -7.40 28.60
C ARG A 431 -17.50 -8.04 27.84
N ALA A 432 -18.72 -7.89 28.34
CA ALA A 432 -19.92 -8.27 27.61
C ALA A 432 -21.01 -7.22 27.84
N GLU A 433 -21.75 -6.84 26.81
CA GLU A 433 -22.87 -5.90 26.91
C GLU A 433 -24.06 -6.38 26.06
N GLY A 434 -25.27 -6.16 26.58
CA GLY A 434 -26.51 -6.55 25.90
C GLY A 434 -26.95 -8.00 26.14
N LEU A 435 -26.44 -8.67 27.18
CA LEU A 435 -26.75 -10.08 27.43
C LEU A 435 -28.17 -10.31 27.96
N TYR A 436 -28.82 -11.35 27.43
CA TYR A 436 -30.08 -11.89 27.92
C TYR A 436 -29.93 -13.36 28.29
N GLY A 437 -30.58 -13.76 29.39
CA GLY A 437 -30.47 -15.13 29.85
C GLY A 437 -30.97 -15.36 31.27
N PHE A 438 -30.43 -16.38 31.90
CA PHE A 438 -30.75 -16.77 33.27
C PHE A 438 -29.46 -17.09 34.03
N ILE A 439 -29.31 -16.49 35.21
CA ILE A 439 -28.18 -16.72 36.12
C ILE A 439 -28.65 -17.47 37.36
N GLN A 440 -27.84 -18.43 37.80
CA GLN A 440 -28.00 -19.11 39.08
C GLN A 440 -26.62 -19.27 39.74
N MET A 441 -26.46 -18.84 40.98
CA MET A 441 -25.18 -18.95 41.69
C MET A 441 -25.35 -19.15 43.19
N ASN A 442 -24.30 -19.68 43.81
CA ASN A 442 -24.06 -19.82 45.24
C ASN A 442 -22.55 -19.51 45.51
N PRO A 443 -22.03 -19.61 46.75
CA PRO A 443 -20.63 -19.27 47.01
C PRO A 443 -19.61 -20.18 46.32
N ASP A 444 -19.98 -21.43 46.03
CA ASP A 444 -19.05 -22.46 45.55
C ASP A 444 -19.17 -22.67 44.03
N SER A 445 -20.25 -22.21 43.39
CA SER A 445 -20.53 -22.46 41.97
C SER A 445 -21.58 -21.52 41.39
N GLY A 446 -21.62 -21.42 40.07
CA GLY A 446 -22.72 -20.79 39.36
C GLY A 446 -22.78 -21.18 37.89
N ARG A 447 -23.88 -20.80 37.25
CA ARG A 447 -24.13 -20.97 35.82
C ARG A 447 -24.92 -19.78 35.29
N VAL A 448 -24.58 -19.37 34.08
CA VAL A 448 -25.36 -18.45 33.27
C VAL A 448 -25.72 -19.16 31.97
N THR A 449 -27.01 -19.29 31.70
CA THR A 449 -27.53 -19.78 30.43
C THR A 449 -27.96 -18.57 29.62
N LEU A 450 -27.31 -18.37 28.48
CA LEU A 450 -27.51 -17.24 27.58
C LEU A 450 -28.39 -17.68 26.41
N ASP A 451 -29.35 -16.83 26.07
CA ASP A 451 -30.20 -16.94 24.89
C ASP A 451 -30.52 -15.51 24.43
N THR A 452 -29.56 -14.93 23.72
CA THR A 452 -29.58 -13.52 23.32
C THR A 452 -29.81 -13.41 21.82
N PRO A 453 -31.04 -13.08 21.39
CA PRO A 453 -31.40 -12.97 19.97
C PRO A 453 -31.11 -11.58 19.36
N GLU A 454 -30.58 -10.64 20.16
CA GLU A 454 -30.26 -9.27 19.76
C GLU A 454 -28.74 -9.08 19.66
N PRO A 455 -28.26 -8.07 18.90
CA PRO A 455 -26.83 -7.81 18.80
C PRO A 455 -26.18 -7.53 20.16
N ILE A 456 -25.07 -8.24 20.42
CA ILE A 456 -24.26 -8.08 21.62
C ILE A 456 -22.85 -7.62 21.28
N MET A 457 -22.18 -7.08 22.29
CA MET A 457 -20.77 -6.75 22.23
C MET A 457 -19.99 -7.62 23.21
N LEU A 458 -18.97 -8.33 22.73
CA LEU A 458 -18.07 -9.17 23.52
C LEU A 458 -16.63 -8.72 23.28
N GLY A 459 -15.89 -8.37 24.32
CA GLY A 459 -14.55 -7.79 24.18
C GLY A 459 -13.50 -8.50 25.02
N PHE A 460 -12.34 -8.80 24.43
CA PHE A 460 -11.14 -9.26 25.14
C PHE A 460 -9.98 -8.28 24.91
N PRO A 461 -9.98 -7.13 25.59
CA PRO A 461 -9.06 -6.01 25.27
C PRO A 461 -7.57 -6.31 25.52
N GLN A 462 -7.24 -7.38 26.24
CA GLN A 462 -5.86 -7.82 26.41
C GLN A 462 -5.34 -8.64 25.21
N LEU A 463 -6.23 -9.13 24.34
CA LEU A 463 -5.90 -10.03 23.22
C LEU A 463 -6.18 -9.39 21.86
N PHE A 464 -7.33 -8.73 21.70
CA PHE A 464 -7.78 -8.13 20.44
C PHE A 464 -7.86 -6.60 20.52
N ASN A 465 -7.78 -5.94 19.37
CA ASN A 465 -7.87 -4.48 19.25
C ASN A 465 -9.31 -3.96 19.16
N THR A 466 -10.25 -4.82 18.79
CA THR A 466 -11.67 -4.48 18.59
C THR A 466 -12.56 -5.35 19.48
N ASP A 467 -13.71 -4.79 19.88
CA ASP A 467 -14.78 -5.55 20.54
C ASP A 467 -15.60 -6.28 19.45
N TRP A 468 -15.91 -7.55 19.68
CA TRP A 468 -16.68 -8.38 18.76
C TRP A 468 -18.15 -8.02 18.82
N MET A 469 -18.71 -7.64 17.68
CA MET A 469 -20.14 -7.40 17.50
C MET A 469 -20.78 -8.68 16.95
N LEU A 470 -21.61 -9.33 17.76
CA LEU A 470 -22.26 -10.60 17.41
C LEU A 470 -23.77 -10.36 17.27
N ASP A 471 -24.40 -10.97 16.28
CA ASP A 471 -25.84 -10.81 16.04
C ASP A 471 -26.68 -11.59 17.05
N SER A 472 -26.16 -12.73 17.53
CA SER A 472 -26.77 -13.53 18.58
C SER A 472 -25.74 -14.36 19.34
N LEU A 473 -26.07 -14.71 20.58
CA LEU A 473 -25.28 -15.59 21.45
C LEU A 473 -26.20 -16.54 22.22
N SER A 474 -25.89 -17.84 22.15
CA SER A 474 -26.54 -18.86 22.98
C SER A 474 -25.51 -19.82 23.58
N GLY A 475 -25.83 -20.38 24.75
CA GLY A 475 -25.03 -21.42 25.40
C GLY A 475 -24.98 -21.25 26.91
N THR A 476 -24.24 -22.10 27.60
CA THR A 476 -24.12 -22.08 29.06
C THR A 476 -22.68 -21.91 29.51
N VAL A 477 -22.41 -20.89 30.32
CA VAL A 477 -21.13 -20.73 31.01
C VAL A 477 -21.32 -21.08 32.48
N ALA A 478 -20.52 -22.00 33.00
CA ALA A 478 -20.56 -22.41 34.40
C ALA A 478 -19.21 -22.20 35.08
N TRP A 479 -19.23 -22.01 36.39
CA TRP A 479 -18.02 -21.87 37.20
C TRP A 479 -18.13 -22.61 38.54
N THR A 480 -16.98 -23.00 39.08
CA THR A 480 -16.82 -23.59 40.41
C THR A 480 -15.63 -22.97 41.14
N LEU A 481 -15.77 -22.72 42.44
CA LEU A 481 -14.82 -22.08 43.33
C LEU A 481 -14.53 -23.04 44.49
N GLU A 482 -13.51 -23.91 44.36
CA GLU A 482 -13.19 -24.92 45.36
C GLU A 482 -11.73 -24.82 45.82
N GLY A 483 -11.49 -24.57 47.12
CA GLY A 483 -10.17 -24.79 47.74
C GLY A 483 -8.99 -24.01 47.15
N GLY A 484 -9.24 -22.87 46.49
CA GLY A 484 -8.22 -22.08 45.77
C GLY A 484 -8.18 -22.30 44.26
N ILE A 485 -9.03 -23.21 43.74
CA ILE A 485 -9.22 -23.45 42.31
C ILE A 485 -10.46 -22.70 41.83
N THR A 486 -10.29 -21.87 40.81
CA THR A 486 -11.38 -21.26 40.05
C THR A 486 -11.46 -21.94 38.71
N ARG A 487 -12.56 -22.66 38.43
CA ARG A 487 -12.80 -23.27 37.13
C ARG A 487 -13.96 -22.58 36.45
N VAL A 488 -13.80 -22.17 35.20
CA VAL A 488 -14.84 -21.57 34.35
C VAL A 488 -14.88 -22.35 33.05
N PHE A 489 -16.04 -22.84 32.64
CA PHE A 489 -16.14 -23.73 31.49
C PHE A 489 -17.46 -23.57 30.74
N SER A 490 -17.45 -24.00 29.48
CA SER A 490 -18.61 -24.09 28.61
C SER A 490 -18.37 -25.14 27.52
N ASP A 491 -19.41 -25.86 27.11
CA ASP A 491 -19.36 -26.93 26.10
C ASP A 491 -20.24 -26.68 24.86
N ASP A 492 -21.05 -25.61 24.88
CA ASP A 492 -22.15 -25.39 23.93
C ASP A 492 -22.33 -23.93 23.48
N LEU A 493 -21.27 -23.11 23.44
CA LEU A 493 -21.42 -21.74 22.94
C LEU A 493 -21.63 -21.73 21.43
N GLU A 494 -22.67 -21.04 20.98
CA GLU A 494 -22.94 -20.76 19.59
C GLU A 494 -23.15 -19.26 19.39
N PHE A 495 -22.51 -18.71 18.38
CA PHE A 495 -22.55 -17.29 18.05
C PHE A 495 -22.82 -17.12 16.56
N ILE A 496 -23.55 -16.06 16.19
CA ILE A 496 -23.67 -15.63 14.79
C ILE A 496 -22.95 -14.31 14.63
N TYR A 497 -22.00 -14.24 13.70
CA TYR A 497 -21.26 -13.04 13.34
C TYR A 497 -21.68 -12.59 11.95
N ARG A 498 -22.08 -11.30 11.80
CA ARG A 498 -22.49 -10.66 10.54
C ARG A 498 -23.46 -11.47 9.68
N SER A 499 -24.39 -12.16 10.32
CA SER A 499 -25.55 -12.87 9.77
C SER A 499 -25.27 -14.16 8.97
N ASP A 500 -24.04 -14.43 8.58
CA ASP A 500 -23.68 -15.59 7.73
C ASP A 500 -22.61 -16.51 8.36
N THR A 501 -21.81 -16.01 9.30
CA THR A 501 -20.75 -16.77 9.95
C THR A 501 -21.24 -17.37 11.26
N ARG A 502 -21.28 -18.71 11.33
CA ARG A 502 -21.56 -19.44 12.58
C ARG A 502 -20.26 -19.79 13.28
N LEU A 503 -20.17 -19.43 14.56
CA LEU A 503 -19.06 -19.79 15.43
C LEU A 503 -19.55 -20.73 16.53
N SER A 504 -18.80 -21.78 16.79
CA SER A 504 -19.04 -22.69 17.92
C SER A 504 -17.85 -22.64 18.88
N GLY A 505 -18.09 -22.50 20.18
CA GLY A 505 -17.05 -22.37 21.19
C GLY A 505 -17.25 -23.32 22.36
N ALA A 506 -16.17 -23.94 22.82
CA ALA A 506 -16.12 -24.65 24.09
C ALA A 506 -14.80 -24.34 24.77
N PHE A 507 -14.81 -24.16 26.09
CA PHE A 507 -13.59 -23.90 26.85
C PHE A 507 -13.68 -24.50 28.26
N ASP A 508 -12.51 -24.78 28.84
CA ASP A 508 -12.34 -25.20 30.23
C ASP A 508 -11.11 -24.49 30.79
N LEU A 509 -11.35 -23.38 31.48
CA LEU A 509 -10.33 -22.59 32.16
C LEU A 509 -10.26 -23.03 33.62
N ARG A 510 -9.11 -23.51 34.07
CA ARG A 510 -8.84 -23.87 35.45
C ARG A 510 -7.67 -23.04 35.97
N LEU A 511 -7.96 -22.10 36.86
CA LEU A 511 -6.98 -21.28 37.57
C LEU A 511 -6.75 -21.87 38.96
N ASP A 512 -5.50 -22.15 39.30
CA ASP A 512 -5.13 -22.75 40.60
C ASP A 512 -4.17 -21.83 41.34
N ARG A 513 -4.63 -21.20 42.42
CA ARG A 513 -3.84 -20.23 43.21
C ARG A 513 -2.52 -20.82 43.73
N TYR A 514 -2.43 -22.15 43.88
CA TYR A 514 -1.24 -22.85 44.37
C TYR A 514 -0.65 -23.84 43.38
N GLY A 515 -1.20 -23.93 42.16
CA GLY A 515 -0.90 -24.95 41.18
C GLY A 515 -0.63 -24.36 39.79
N GLU A 516 -1.05 -25.09 38.76
CA GLU A 516 -0.84 -24.73 37.36
C GLU A 516 -2.15 -24.29 36.73
N ASP A 517 -2.12 -23.14 36.06
CA ASP A 517 -3.27 -22.63 35.32
C ASP A 517 -3.36 -23.34 33.97
N ASN A 518 -4.50 -23.95 33.69
CA ASN A 518 -4.73 -24.73 32.48
C ASN A 518 -5.92 -24.19 31.70
N LEU A 519 -5.81 -24.22 30.37
CA LEU A 519 -6.87 -23.86 29.45
C LEU A 519 -7.07 -24.97 28.43
N GLY A 520 -8.29 -25.46 28.30
CA GLY A 520 -8.79 -26.13 27.10
C GLY A 520 -9.66 -25.15 26.31
N LEU A 521 -9.47 -25.07 24.99
CA LEU A 521 -10.22 -24.21 24.09
C LEU A 521 -10.50 -24.95 22.80
N SER A 522 -11.73 -24.85 22.31
CA SER A 522 -12.18 -25.39 21.03
C SER A 522 -13.04 -24.35 20.35
N VAL A 523 -12.67 -23.92 19.15
CA VAL A 523 -13.40 -22.92 18.37
C VAL A 523 -13.62 -23.44 16.97
N GLY A 524 -14.86 -23.48 16.53
CA GLY A 524 -15.26 -23.86 15.18
C GLY A 524 -15.81 -22.67 14.43
N VAL A 525 -15.56 -22.63 13.12
CA VAL A 525 -16.10 -21.63 12.20
C VAL A 525 -16.73 -22.32 11.00
N GLU A 526 -17.94 -21.90 10.65
CA GLU A 526 -18.67 -22.31 9.47
C GLU A 526 -19.19 -21.06 8.74
N GLY A 527 -18.88 -20.95 7.43
CA GLY A 527 -19.25 -19.79 6.62
C GLY A 527 -18.46 -18.53 6.92
N GLY A 528 -17.23 -18.66 7.44
CA GLY A 528 -16.35 -17.53 7.71
C GLY A 528 -15.86 -16.85 6.43
N ASN A 529 -15.52 -15.58 6.54
CA ASN A 529 -15.05 -14.75 5.44
C ASN A 529 -13.70 -14.09 5.78
N ALA A 530 -13.05 -13.46 4.80
CA ALA A 530 -11.74 -12.83 5.04
C ALA A 530 -11.79 -11.60 5.97
N ASP A 531 -12.88 -10.83 5.97
CA ASP A 531 -13.02 -9.62 6.80
C ASP A 531 -13.09 -9.91 8.30
N MET A 532 -13.46 -11.13 8.71
CA MET A 532 -13.44 -11.52 10.11
C MET A 532 -12.01 -11.60 10.69
N LEU A 533 -10.98 -11.79 9.85
CA LEU A 533 -9.59 -12.00 10.32
C LEU A 533 -9.08 -10.81 11.15
N ALA A 534 -9.47 -9.59 10.79
CA ALA A 534 -9.07 -8.39 11.53
C ALA A 534 -9.61 -8.36 12.98
N ASP A 535 -10.79 -8.97 13.21
CA ASP A 535 -11.46 -9.00 14.51
C ASP A 535 -11.04 -10.23 15.36
N PHE A 536 -10.74 -11.37 14.73
CA PHE A 536 -10.46 -12.64 15.41
C PHE A 536 -8.97 -13.04 15.48
N VAL A 537 -8.06 -12.28 14.86
CA VAL A 537 -6.61 -12.46 15.06
C VAL A 537 -6.15 -11.66 16.30
N PRO A 538 -5.52 -12.29 17.31
CA PRO A 538 -5.17 -11.62 18.57
C PRO A 538 -3.96 -10.68 18.41
N ALA A 539 -4.21 -9.45 17.96
CA ALA A 539 -3.20 -8.43 17.65
C ALA A 539 -2.18 -8.17 18.77
N ASN A 540 -2.55 -8.36 20.03
CA ASN A 540 -1.65 -8.15 21.17
C ASN A 540 -0.80 -9.40 21.52
N ALA A 541 -1.08 -10.54 20.89
CA ALA A 541 -0.34 -11.79 21.08
C ALA A 541 0.52 -12.19 19.86
N VAL A 542 0.12 -11.81 18.64
CA VAL A 542 0.93 -11.98 17.42
C VAL A 542 1.74 -10.73 17.11
N GLY A 543 2.92 -10.92 16.50
CA GLY A 543 3.77 -9.80 16.08
C GLY A 543 3.12 -8.94 14.99
N GLU A 544 3.41 -7.63 14.99
CA GLU A 544 2.81 -6.63 14.10
C GLU A 544 2.85 -7.02 12.62
N GLY A 545 4.00 -7.48 12.11
CA GLY A 545 4.14 -7.90 10.71
C GLY A 545 3.30 -9.13 10.34
N LEU A 546 3.10 -10.08 11.27
CA LEU A 546 2.24 -11.24 11.02
C LEU A 546 0.76 -10.84 11.06
N TYR A 547 0.38 -9.93 11.96
CA TYR A 547 -0.98 -9.38 12.00
C TYR A 547 -1.32 -8.64 10.70
N GLU A 548 -0.43 -7.75 10.24
CA GLU A 548 -0.61 -7.03 8.97
C GLU A 548 -0.67 -7.98 7.78
N TRP A 549 0.15 -9.03 7.76
CA TRP A 549 0.12 -10.02 6.69
C TRP A 549 -1.20 -10.81 6.69
N LEU A 550 -1.64 -11.35 7.83
CA LEU A 550 -2.88 -12.13 7.92
C LEU A 550 -4.12 -11.31 7.52
N THR A 551 -4.12 -10.02 7.83
CA THR A 551 -5.28 -9.13 7.59
C THR A 551 -5.29 -8.47 6.22
N ASN A 552 -4.12 -8.22 5.59
CA ASN A 552 -4.05 -7.54 4.29
C ASN A 552 -3.75 -8.48 3.12
N SER A 553 -3.11 -9.63 3.36
CA SER A 553 -2.71 -10.57 2.31
C SER A 553 -3.84 -11.48 1.85
N ILE A 554 -4.94 -11.58 2.59
CA ILE A 554 -6.09 -12.43 2.26
C ILE A 554 -7.31 -11.53 2.11
N PRO A 555 -7.49 -10.84 0.96
CA PRO A 555 -8.64 -9.95 0.74
C PRO A 555 -9.98 -10.68 0.60
N GLU A 556 -9.99 -11.92 0.13
CA GLU A 556 -11.21 -12.72 -0.08
C GLU A 556 -10.90 -14.19 0.24
N ALA A 557 -11.77 -14.85 0.99
CA ALA A 557 -11.73 -16.28 1.27
C ALA A 557 -13.04 -16.70 1.94
N GLY A 558 -13.64 -17.80 1.49
CA GLY A 558 -14.60 -18.57 2.30
C GLY A 558 -13.84 -19.52 3.21
N ILE A 559 -14.19 -19.61 4.49
CA ILE A 559 -13.44 -20.36 5.50
C ILE A 559 -14.37 -21.26 6.31
N ARG A 560 -13.98 -22.52 6.46
CA ARG A 560 -14.55 -23.44 7.46
C ARG A 560 -13.45 -24.17 8.19
N GLY A 561 -13.55 -24.34 9.50
CA GLY A 561 -12.46 -24.95 10.24
C GLY A 561 -12.72 -25.11 11.72
N GLN A 562 -11.71 -25.63 12.39
CA GLN A 562 -11.73 -25.89 13.81
C GLN A 562 -10.33 -25.66 14.40
N TYR A 563 -10.32 -24.96 15.53
CA TYR A 563 -9.17 -24.75 16.40
C TYR A 563 -9.36 -25.54 17.69
N TYR A 564 -8.28 -26.13 18.18
CA TYR A 564 -8.14 -26.75 19.49
C TYR A 564 -6.87 -26.23 20.16
N GLY A 565 -6.97 -25.87 21.43
CA GLY A 565 -5.85 -25.47 22.26
C GLY A 565 -5.96 -26.16 23.62
N HIS A 566 -4.87 -26.73 24.11
CA HIS A 566 -4.84 -27.31 25.44
C HIS A 566 -3.47 -27.23 26.09
N GLY A 567 -3.42 -26.77 27.34
CA GLY A 567 -2.24 -26.87 28.17
C GLY A 567 -2.14 -25.76 29.20
N ARG A 568 -0.92 -25.51 29.67
CA ARG A 568 -0.64 -24.53 30.71
C ARG A 568 -0.56 -23.11 30.15
N ILE A 569 -1.11 -22.15 30.89
CA ILE A 569 -1.15 -20.72 30.54
C ILE A 569 -0.52 -19.82 31.61
N ASP A 570 0.03 -20.39 32.68
CA ASP A 570 0.69 -19.63 33.73
C ASP A 570 1.99 -18.97 33.25
N SER A 571 2.37 -17.84 33.86
CA SER A 571 3.58 -17.08 33.47
C SER A 571 4.89 -17.84 33.69
N ALA A 572 4.87 -18.92 34.48
CA ALA A 572 6.00 -19.81 34.72
C ALA A 572 5.99 -21.05 33.79
N ALA A 573 5.02 -21.17 32.87
CA ALA A 573 4.90 -22.32 31.99
C ALA A 573 6.12 -22.42 31.05
N PRO A 574 6.77 -23.60 30.95
CA PRO A 574 7.81 -23.84 29.95
C PRO A 574 7.30 -23.61 28.52
N SER A 575 8.18 -23.17 27.63
CA SER A 575 7.87 -23.07 26.19
C SER A 575 7.34 -24.40 25.65
N GLY A 576 6.22 -24.36 24.92
CA GLY A 576 5.56 -25.55 24.38
C GLY A 576 4.62 -26.29 25.34
N SER A 577 4.36 -25.73 26.54
CA SER A 577 3.39 -26.33 27.48
C SER A 577 1.92 -26.16 27.06
N PHE A 578 1.65 -25.30 26.08
CA PHE A 578 0.34 -25.14 25.44
C PHE A 578 0.41 -25.72 24.03
N VAL A 579 -0.36 -26.76 23.78
CA VAL A 579 -0.45 -27.41 22.47
C VAL A 579 -1.62 -26.80 21.71
N SER A 580 -1.37 -26.38 20.47
CA SER A 580 -2.39 -25.83 19.59
C SER A 580 -2.49 -26.64 18.31
N SER A 581 -3.71 -26.90 17.86
CA SER A 581 -4.01 -27.61 16.63
C SER A 581 -5.16 -26.88 15.95
N MET A 582 -4.97 -26.43 14.72
CA MET A 582 -6.06 -25.90 13.92
C MET A 582 -6.03 -26.47 12.51
N TRP A 583 -7.20 -26.63 11.93
CA TRP A 583 -7.32 -26.88 10.51
C TRP A 583 -8.45 -26.03 9.96
N TYR A 584 -8.29 -25.56 8.74
CA TYR A 584 -9.36 -24.90 8.01
C TYR A 584 -9.25 -25.20 6.53
N GLU A 585 -10.39 -25.24 5.87
CA GLU A 585 -10.50 -25.28 4.43
C GLU A 585 -10.91 -23.90 3.95
N PHE A 586 -10.33 -23.52 2.81
CA PHE A 586 -10.66 -22.28 2.15
C PHE A 586 -11.11 -22.53 0.72
N ASP A 587 -12.04 -21.71 0.26
CA ASP A 587 -12.55 -21.72 -1.11
C ASP A 587 -12.70 -20.31 -1.67
N ASN A 588 -12.58 -20.20 -3.00
CA ASN A 588 -12.59 -18.93 -3.74
C ASN A 588 -11.68 -17.86 -3.12
N ALA A 589 -10.53 -18.25 -2.60
CA ALA A 589 -9.64 -17.34 -1.91
C ALA A 589 -8.76 -16.56 -2.89
N THR A 590 -8.48 -15.31 -2.55
CA THR A 590 -7.47 -14.48 -3.20
C THR A 590 -6.36 -14.22 -2.19
N ILE A 591 -5.11 -14.58 -2.53
CA ILE A 591 -3.95 -14.50 -1.62
C ILE A 591 -2.84 -13.67 -2.26
N ARG A 592 -2.44 -12.59 -1.58
CA ARG A 592 -1.35 -11.68 -1.96
C ARG A 592 -0.14 -11.90 -1.04
N TYR A 593 0.72 -12.84 -1.41
CA TYR A 593 1.86 -13.23 -0.56
C TYR A 593 3.06 -12.26 -0.63
N ASP A 594 3.19 -11.48 -1.70
CA ASP A 594 4.18 -10.40 -1.87
C ASP A 594 3.61 -9.29 -2.78
N GLN A 595 4.05 -8.05 -2.62
CA GLN A 595 3.53 -6.92 -3.41
C GLN A 595 4.04 -6.88 -4.86
N ARG A 596 5.20 -7.50 -5.14
CA ARG A 596 5.83 -7.57 -6.48
C ARG A 596 5.44 -8.83 -7.25
N TRP A 597 4.72 -9.75 -6.62
CA TRP A 597 4.22 -10.96 -7.25
C TRP A 597 2.70 -10.87 -7.45
N PRO A 598 2.16 -11.53 -8.49
CA PRO A 598 0.71 -11.62 -8.67
C PRO A 598 0.03 -12.37 -7.53
N ALA A 599 -1.21 -12.01 -7.27
CA ALA A 599 -2.06 -12.75 -6.34
C ALA A 599 -2.36 -14.15 -6.88
N VAL A 600 -2.52 -15.11 -5.97
CA VAL A 600 -3.17 -16.39 -6.27
C VAL A 600 -4.67 -16.16 -6.14
N GLU A 601 -5.41 -16.34 -7.22
CA GLU A 601 -6.86 -16.16 -7.32
C GLU A 601 -7.58 -17.51 -7.38
N GLN A 602 -8.87 -17.52 -7.04
CA GLN A 602 -9.73 -18.72 -7.04
C GLN A 602 -9.11 -19.92 -6.29
N ALA A 603 -8.32 -19.60 -5.26
CA ALA A 603 -7.56 -20.58 -4.51
C ALA A 603 -8.51 -21.42 -3.65
N SER A 604 -8.31 -22.73 -3.66
CA SER A 604 -9.02 -23.67 -2.80
C SER A 604 -8.08 -24.71 -2.23
N GLY A 605 -8.26 -25.05 -0.96
CA GLY A 605 -7.34 -25.94 -0.27
C GLY A 605 -7.63 -26.12 1.21
N ARG A 606 -6.66 -26.70 1.91
CA ARG A 606 -6.71 -26.93 3.34
C ARG A 606 -5.42 -26.44 4.00
N VAL A 607 -5.55 -25.78 5.13
CA VAL A 607 -4.47 -25.45 6.04
C VAL A 607 -4.59 -26.30 7.30
N GLU A 608 -3.48 -26.87 7.74
CA GLU A 608 -3.34 -27.60 8.99
C GLU A 608 -2.17 -27.00 9.76
N ILE A 609 -2.39 -26.60 11.01
CA ILE A 609 -1.37 -26.05 11.89
C ILE A 609 -1.34 -26.90 13.15
N GLN A 610 -0.16 -27.39 13.51
CA GLN A 610 0.12 -28.13 14.73
C GLN A 610 1.26 -27.43 15.45
N ASN A 611 0.95 -26.71 16.51
CA ASN A 611 1.84 -25.77 17.19
C ASN A 611 2.40 -24.73 16.21
N ALA A 612 3.66 -24.86 15.81
CA ALA A 612 4.31 -23.99 14.83
C ALA A 612 4.49 -24.66 13.45
N ASP A 613 4.19 -25.96 13.32
CA ASP A 613 4.22 -26.67 12.05
C ASP A 613 2.95 -26.33 11.26
N THR A 614 3.10 -25.56 10.19
CA THR A 614 1.99 -25.24 9.27
C THR A 614 2.15 -26.01 7.98
N ARG A 615 1.07 -26.62 7.49
CA ARG A 615 0.97 -27.25 6.18
C ARG A 615 -0.24 -26.68 5.44
N VAL A 616 -0.01 -26.08 4.30
CA VAL A 616 -1.04 -25.68 3.34
C VAL A 616 -0.99 -26.65 2.18
N ALA A 617 -2.11 -27.27 1.87
CA ALA A 617 -2.31 -28.06 0.66
C ALA A 617 -3.29 -27.29 -0.24
N LEU A 618 -2.77 -26.72 -1.32
CA LEU A 618 -3.57 -26.04 -2.34
C LEU A 618 -4.05 -27.09 -3.34
N ALA A 619 -5.37 -27.30 -3.41
CA ALA A 619 -5.96 -28.22 -4.38
C ALA A 619 -5.97 -27.59 -5.78
N ARG A 620 -6.37 -26.31 -5.87
CA ARG A 620 -6.41 -25.53 -7.10
C ARG A 620 -6.17 -24.05 -6.81
N GLY A 621 -5.57 -23.33 -7.76
CA GLY A 621 -5.56 -21.87 -7.80
C GLY A 621 -5.10 -21.37 -9.17
N GLU A 622 -5.25 -20.07 -9.42
CA GLU A 622 -4.73 -19.41 -10.61
C GLU A 622 -3.74 -18.32 -10.18
N ILE A 623 -2.55 -18.29 -10.78
CA ILE A 623 -1.57 -17.22 -10.52
C ILE A 623 -1.10 -16.65 -11.86
N GLY A 624 -1.26 -15.35 -12.10
CA GLY A 624 -0.79 -14.71 -13.34
C GLY A 624 -1.29 -15.39 -14.63
N GLY A 625 -2.45 -16.05 -14.59
CA GLY A 625 -2.99 -16.82 -15.70
C GLY A 625 -2.48 -18.25 -15.86
N LEU A 626 -1.73 -18.77 -14.87
CA LEU A 626 -1.28 -20.16 -14.78
C LEU A 626 -2.16 -20.93 -13.78
N GLU A 627 -2.61 -22.11 -14.16
CA GLU A 627 -3.29 -23.02 -13.23
C GLU A 627 -2.27 -23.72 -12.33
N LEU A 628 -2.47 -23.63 -11.03
CA LEU A 628 -1.73 -24.35 -10.00
C LEU A 628 -2.58 -25.52 -9.52
N GLU A 629 -2.01 -26.72 -9.54
CA GLU A 629 -2.64 -27.93 -9.02
C GLU A 629 -1.72 -28.63 -8.03
N ASN A 630 -2.28 -29.11 -6.92
CA ASN A 630 -1.56 -29.89 -5.88
C ASN A 630 -0.31 -29.20 -5.31
N ALA A 631 -0.30 -27.87 -5.21
CA ALA A 631 0.80 -27.15 -4.58
C ALA A 631 0.77 -27.33 -3.06
N SER A 632 1.94 -27.34 -2.42
CA SER A 632 2.04 -27.46 -0.98
C SER A 632 2.98 -26.42 -0.39
N VAL A 633 2.58 -25.83 0.73
CA VAL A 633 3.41 -24.94 1.53
C VAL A 633 3.61 -25.56 2.90
N ARG A 634 4.83 -25.57 3.41
CA ARG A 634 5.15 -25.99 4.77
C ARG A 634 5.96 -24.93 5.47
N VAL A 635 5.52 -24.54 6.66
CA VAL A 635 6.31 -23.72 7.58
C VAL A 635 7.00 -24.68 8.54
N LEU A 636 8.33 -24.69 8.47
CA LEU A 636 9.20 -25.48 9.34
C LEU A 636 9.75 -24.53 10.42
N PRO A 637 9.30 -24.67 11.68
CA PRO A 637 9.83 -23.85 12.77
C PRO A 637 11.30 -24.20 13.03
N GLY A 638 12.13 -23.16 13.17
CA GLY A 638 13.56 -23.32 13.47
C GLY A 638 13.86 -23.60 14.94
N ASP A 639 15.06 -24.11 15.21
CA ASP A 639 15.57 -24.40 16.56
C ASP A 639 16.19 -23.20 17.28
N GLY A 640 15.91 -21.98 16.81
CA GLY A 640 16.46 -20.72 17.32
C GLY A 640 17.76 -20.27 16.64
N GLU A 641 18.55 -21.18 16.05
CA GLU A 641 19.74 -20.84 15.26
C GLU A 641 19.43 -20.77 13.76
N THR A 642 18.62 -21.70 13.25
CA THR A 642 18.22 -21.77 11.82
C THR A 642 17.04 -20.86 11.46
N GLY A 643 16.22 -20.52 12.46
CA GLY A 643 14.97 -19.76 12.34
C GLY A 643 13.94 -20.36 11.38
N THR A 644 12.77 -19.72 11.25
CA THR A 644 11.63 -20.33 10.55
C THR A 644 11.85 -20.37 9.04
N LEU A 645 11.63 -21.53 8.42
CA LEU A 645 11.77 -21.75 6.98
C LEU A 645 10.40 -22.05 6.35
N VAL A 646 10.04 -21.34 5.28
CA VAL A 646 8.85 -21.66 4.48
C VAL A 646 9.27 -22.40 3.22
N ARG A 647 8.83 -23.66 3.07
CA ARG A 647 9.00 -24.46 1.86
C ARG A 647 7.75 -24.37 1.00
N VAL A 648 7.88 -24.02 -0.27
CA VAL A 648 6.80 -24.05 -1.26
C VAL A 648 7.20 -25.04 -2.33
N ASP A 649 6.34 -26.02 -2.61
CA ASP A 649 6.47 -26.94 -3.74
C ASP A 649 5.25 -26.74 -4.62
N ALA A 650 5.45 -26.36 -5.88
CA ALA A 650 4.39 -26.09 -6.85
C ALA A 650 4.76 -26.64 -8.22
N ALA A 651 3.79 -27.21 -8.92
CA ALA A 651 3.95 -27.65 -10.31
C ALA A 651 2.91 -26.96 -11.19
N SER A 652 3.31 -26.56 -12.40
CA SER A 652 2.39 -25.95 -13.37
C SER A 652 2.84 -26.21 -14.79
N THR A 653 1.88 -26.26 -15.71
CA THR A 653 2.15 -26.19 -17.15
C THR A 653 2.10 -24.73 -17.58
N VAL A 654 3.18 -24.23 -18.15
CA VAL A 654 3.36 -22.85 -18.58
C VAL A 654 3.26 -22.78 -20.10
N PRO A 655 2.17 -22.20 -20.65
CA PRO A 655 2.10 -21.90 -22.08
C PRO A 655 3.13 -20.83 -22.44
N ALA A 656 3.83 -21.00 -23.56
CA ALA A 656 4.88 -20.08 -23.97
C ALA A 656 4.42 -18.61 -24.09
N GLU A 657 3.16 -18.39 -24.44
CA GLU A 657 2.51 -17.08 -24.56
C GLU A 657 2.48 -16.29 -23.24
N ARG A 658 2.57 -16.98 -22.10
CA ARG A 658 2.57 -16.38 -20.75
C ARG A 658 3.96 -15.96 -20.28
N ILE A 659 5.04 -16.52 -20.85
CA ILE A 659 6.43 -16.25 -20.42
C ILE A 659 6.76 -14.75 -20.44
N PRO A 660 6.44 -13.97 -21.49
CA PRO A 660 6.72 -12.54 -21.50
C PRO A 660 6.03 -11.79 -20.35
N TRP A 661 4.78 -12.15 -20.04
CA TRP A 661 4.04 -11.50 -18.95
C TRP A 661 4.73 -11.76 -17.59
N TRP A 662 5.19 -12.99 -17.34
CA TRP A 662 5.89 -13.34 -16.11
C TRP A 662 7.26 -12.66 -15.99
N LEU A 663 8.01 -12.54 -17.09
CA LEU A 663 9.28 -11.80 -17.10
C LEU A 663 9.07 -10.31 -16.84
N THR A 664 8.01 -9.69 -17.38
CA THR A 664 7.75 -8.25 -17.20
C THR A 664 7.12 -7.90 -15.84
N ASN A 665 6.29 -8.78 -15.27
CA ASN A 665 5.47 -8.45 -14.10
C ASN A 665 5.95 -9.12 -12.80
N THR A 666 7.09 -9.82 -12.82
CA THR A 666 7.69 -10.42 -11.62
C THR A 666 9.19 -10.09 -11.52
N PRO A 667 9.80 -10.21 -10.33
CA PRO A 667 11.25 -10.02 -10.18
C PRO A 667 12.14 -10.93 -11.03
N LEU A 668 11.58 -11.97 -11.68
CA LEU A 668 12.31 -12.88 -12.57
C LEU A 668 12.93 -12.15 -13.78
N GLY A 669 12.29 -11.08 -14.28
CA GLY A 669 12.84 -10.30 -15.40
C GLY A 669 14.10 -9.51 -15.04
N GLU A 670 14.15 -8.94 -13.82
CA GLU A 670 15.33 -8.23 -13.32
C GLU A 670 16.52 -9.16 -13.15
N LEU A 671 16.28 -10.39 -12.65
CA LEU A 671 17.32 -11.42 -12.50
C LEU A 671 17.92 -11.85 -13.84
N LEU A 672 17.12 -11.85 -14.90
CA LEU A 672 17.56 -12.24 -16.24
C LEU A 672 18.06 -11.05 -17.08
N GLY A 673 18.01 -9.82 -16.55
CA GLY A 673 18.43 -8.60 -17.26
C GLY A 673 17.56 -8.24 -18.47
N TYR A 674 16.38 -8.84 -18.59
CA TYR A 674 15.53 -8.79 -19.79
C TYR A 674 14.23 -8.03 -19.54
N GLY A 675 14.32 -6.69 -19.52
CA GLY A 675 13.15 -5.83 -19.46
C GLY A 675 12.48 -5.53 -20.81
N ASN A 676 13.17 -5.69 -21.95
CA ASN A 676 12.74 -5.09 -23.23
C ASN A 676 12.94 -5.94 -24.51
N THR A 677 13.37 -7.19 -24.44
CA THR A 677 13.67 -7.98 -25.66
C THR A 677 12.41 -8.54 -26.30
N ARG A 678 12.22 -8.30 -27.61
CA ARG A 678 11.09 -8.83 -28.41
C ARG A 678 11.24 -10.32 -28.75
N ALA A 679 11.65 -11.15 -27.79
CA ALA A 679 11.72 -12.60 -27.97
C ALA A 679 10.32 -13.21 -28.10
N ARG A 680 10.19 -14.22 -28.96
CA ARG A 680 8.96 -15.04 -29.06
C ARG A 680 9.26 -16.46 -28.61
N TYR A 681 8.37 -16.98 -27.79
CA TYR A 681 8.43 -18.33 -27.24
C TYR A 681 7.24 -19.12 -27.80
N GLU A 682 7.46 -20.39 -28.12
CA GLU A 682 6.44 -21.30 -28.64
C GLU A 682 6.49 -22.64 -27.89
N GLY A 683 5.36 -23.32 -27.74
CA GLY A 683 5.25 -24.62 -27.06
C GLY A 683 4.70 -24.54 -25.63
N GLU A 684 4.82 -25.65 -24.92
CA GLU A 684 4.42 -25.79 -23.52
C GLU A 684 5.63 -26.24 -22.69
N PHE A 685 5.72 -25.71 -21.47
CA PHE A 685 6.79 -25.99 -20.53
C PHE A 685 6.20 -26.53 -19.23
N GLU A 686 6.65 -27.68 -18.76
CA GLU A 686 6.35 -28.16 -17.41
C GLU A 686 7.35 -27.52 -16.44
N LEU A 687 6.83 -26.83 -15.42
CA LEU A 687 7.61 -26.18 -14.38
C LEU A 687 7.33 -26.87 -13.04
N ASP A 688 8.37 -27.46 -12.45
CA ASP A 688 8.38 -27.90 -11.05
C ASP A 688 9.21 -26.90 -10.23
N LEU A 689 8.55 -26.14 -9.37
CA LEU A 689 9.13 -25.07 -8.55
C LEU A 689 9.20 -25.48 -7.07
N GLY A 690 10.40 -25.38 -6.49
CA GLY A 690 10.69 -25.47 -5.07
C GLY A 690 11.25 -24.15 -4.56
N LEU A 691 10.63 -23.56 -3.55
CA LEU A 691 11.12 -22.36 -2.86
C LEU A 691 11.39 -22.68 -1.40
N GLU A 692 12.54 -22.25 -0.89
CA GLU A 692 12.90 -22.31 0.52
C GLU A 692 13.20 -20.88 1.00
N LEU A 693 12.24 -20.31 1.74
CA LEU A 693 12.18 -18.92 2.17
C LEU A 693 12.48 -18.83 3.68
N PRO A 694 13.72 -18.51 4.09
CA PRO A 694 14.03 -18.27 5.49
C PRO A 694 13.44 -16.93 5.95
N LEU A 695 12.69 -16.93 7.06
CA LEU A 695 12.06 -15.73 7.64
C LEU A 695 13.01 -14.97 8.59
N SER A 696 14.20 -15.51 8.84
CA SER A 696 15.27 -14.89 9.63
C SER A 696 15.99 -13.82 8.82
N GLN A 697 16.27 -12.66 9.42
CA GLN A 697 17.02 -11.60 8.73
C GLN A 697 18.42 -12.08 8.31
N GLY A 698 18.78 -11.85 7.03
CA GLY A 698 20.13 -12.04 6.51
C GLY A 698 20.42 -13.40 5.86
N GLN A 699 19.42 -14.24 5.62
CA GLN A 699 19.56 -15.46 4.81
C GLN A 699 18.88 -15.28 3.44
N ASP A 700 19.53 -15.76 2.37
CA ASP A 700 19.01 -15.68 1.01
C ASP A 700 17.97 -16.75 0.74
N THR A 701 16.98 -16.43 -0.09
CA THR A 701 15.96 -17.39 -0.54
C THR A 701 16.62 -18.41 -1.47
N ARG A 702 16.43 -19.71 -1.18
CA ARG A 702 16.84 -20.77 -2.11
C ARG A 702 15.71 -21.09 -3.06
N VAL A 703 16.01 -21.04 -4.36
CA VAL A 703 15.06 -21.33 -5.44
C VAL A 703 15.58 -22.54 -6.20
N THR A 704 14.75 -23.56 -6.36
CA THR A 704 15.00 -24.69 -7.24
C THR A 704 13.86 -24.76 -8.26
N ALA A 705 14.18 -24.73 -9.55
CA ALA A 705 13.18 -24.79 -10.62
C ALA A 705 13.62 -25.81 -11.67
N GLN A 706 12.81 -26.83 -11.92
CA GLN A 706 13.01 -27.76 -13.03
C GLN A 706 12.03 -27.42 -14.16
N VAL A 707 12.57 -27.19 -15.35
CA VAL A 707 11.82 -26.85 -16.57
C VAL A 707 11.99 -27.96 -17.59
N LYS A 708 10.89 -28.58 -18.00
CA LYS A 708 10.86 -29.63 -19.04
C LYS A 708 10.05 -29.19 -20.24
N THR A 709 10.53 -29.53 -21.44
CA THR A 709 9.76 -29.40 -22.67
C THR A 709 10.26 -30.39 -23.71
N ASP A 710 9.34 -30.95 -24.49
CA ASP A 710 9.63 -31.92 -25.57
C ASP A 710 9.57 -31.31 -26.98
N ASN A 711 9.02 -30.10 -27.10
CA ASN A 711 8.83 -29.41 -28.37
C ASN A 711 8.55 -27.92 -28.18
N ALA A 712 9.57 -27.16 -27.81
CA ALA A 712 9.49 -25.69 -27.75
C ALA A 712 10.14 -25.01 -28.96
N GLY A 713 9.79 -23.74 -29.16
CA GLY A 713 10.41 -22.83 -30.12
C GLY A 713 10.84 -21.53 -29.44
N PHE A 714 11.93 -20.95 -29.92
CA PHE A 714 12.44 -19.65 -29.47
C PHE A 714 12.90 -18.84 -30.68
N GLN A 715 12.46 -17.58 -30.77
CA GLN A 715 12.79 -16.67 -31.86
C GLN A 715 13.26 -15.33 -31.32
N LEU A 716 14.29 -14.77 -31.95
CA LEU A 716 14.70 -13.38 -31.85
C LEU A 716 14.45 -12.72 -33.21
N PRO A 717 13.24 -12.18 -33.46
CA PRO A 717 12.82 -11.69 -34.77
C PRO A 717 13.73 -10.57 -35.30
N ASP A 718 14.15 -9.65 -34.43
CA ASP A 718 14.98 -8.51 -34.80
C ASP A 718 16.39 -8.93 -35.27
N ALA A 719 16.89 -10.07 -34.78
CA ALA A 719 18.18 -10.66 -35.18
C ALA A 719 18.04 -11.77 -36.25
N GLY A 720 16.81 -12.11 -36.67
CA GLY A 720 16.56 -13.21 -37.60
C GLY A 720 16.94 -14.61 -37.08
N LEU A 721 17.05 -14.79 -35.76
CA LEU A 721 17.51 -16.05 -35.16
C LEU A 721 16.32 -16.91 -34.70
N HIS A 722 16.34 -18.20 -35.04
CA HIS A 722 15.23 -19.13 -34.75
C HIS A 722 15.75 -20.50 -34.33
N TRP A 723 15.30 -20.95 -33.16
CA TRP A 723 15.49 -22.27 -32.59
C TRP A 723 14.15 -23.02 -32.54
N GLN A 724 14.12 -24.25 -33.07
CA GLN A 724 12.92 -25.09 -33.15
C GLN A 724 13.17 -26.47 -32.55
N ASN A 725 12.09 -27.20 -32.23
CA ASN A 725 12.14 -28.55 -31.67
C ASN A 725 13.05 -28.63 -30.44
N ILE A 726 12.99 -27.61 -29.59
CA ILE A 726 13.78 -27.54 -28.37
C ILE A 726 13.27 -28.64 -27.43
N ARG A 727 14.18 -29.51 -27.02
CA ARG A 727 13.98 -30.50 -25.96
C ARG A 727 14.92 -30.21 -24.82
N ALA A 728 14.35 -29.92 -23.66
CA ALA A 728 15.09 -29.53 -22.48
C ALA A 728 14.53 -30.22 -21.24
N ASP A 729 15.43 -30.62 -20.34
CA ASP A 729 15.15 -30.96 -18.95
C ASP A 729 16.24 -30.27 -18.14
N LEU A 730 15.96 -29.04 -17.70
CA LEU A 730 16.91 -28.16 -17.05
C LEU A 730 16.49 -27.90 -15.62
N THR A 731 17.42 -28.02 -14.69
CA THR A 731 17.22 -27.65 -13.29
C THR A 731 18.08 -26.45 -12.95
N TYR A 732 17.45 -25.39 -12.48
CA TYR A 732 18.09 -24.24 -11.87
C TYR A 732 18.04 -24.38 -10.35
N ASP A 733 19.16 -24.20 -9.67
CA ASP A 733 19.25 -24.02 -8.23
C ASP A 733 19.97 -22.69 -7.95
N SER A 734 19.45 -21.87 -7.05
CA SER A 734 20.01 -20.54 -6.79
C SER A 734 21.41 -20.57 -6.15
N VAL A 735 21.85 -21.71 -5.60
CA VAL A 735 23.19 -21.90 -5.03
C VAL A 735 24.10 -22.64 -6.00
N ASP A 736 23.61 -23.74 -6.57
CA ASP A 736 24.40 -24.64 -7.42
C ASP A 736 24.37 -24.26 -8.92
N GLY A 737 23.47 -23.36 -9.32
CA GLY A 737 23.33 -22.86 -10.69
C GLY A 737 22.46 -23.73 -11.61
N PHE A 738 22.65 -23.58 -12.92
CA PHE A 738 22.00 -24.42 -13.93
C PHE A 738 22.70 -25.78 -14.05
N SER A 739 21.90 -26.83 -14.06
CA SER A 739 22.33 -28.22 -14.24
C SER A 739 21.34 -28.98 -15.12
N GLY A 740 21.81 -30.04 -15.77
CA GLY A 740 20.99 -30.88 -16.63
C GLY A 740 21.75 -31.46 -17.83
N PRO A 741 21.13 -32.39 -18.58
CA PRO A 741 21.63 -32.80 -19.88
C PRO A 741 21.68 -31.63 -20.87
N PRO A 742 22.54 -31.68 -21.91
CA PRO A 742 22.53 -30.69 -22.98
C PRO A 742 21.15 -30.62 -23.65
N VAL A 743 20.64 -29.41 -23.82
CA VAL A 743 19.41 -29.12 -24.57
C VAL A 743 19.66 -29.40 -26.04
N THR A 744 18.76 -30.15 -26.66
CA THR A 744 18.82 -30.42 -28.10
C THR A 744 17.81 -29.57 -28.82
N ALA A 745 18.21 -28.95 -29.94
CA ALA A 745 17.33 -28.10 -30.74
C ALA A 745 17.75 -28.16 -32.21
N ARG A 746 16.98 -27.50 -33.08
CA ARG A 746 17.36 -27.21 -34.46
C ARG A 746 17.55 -25.71 -34.65
N PHE A 747 18.69 -25.31 -35.17
CA PHE A 747 19.02 -23.94 -35.54
C PHE A 747 19.34 -23.92 -37.04
N PHE A 748 18.55 -23.17 -37.81
CA PHE A 748 18.58 -23.20 -39.29
C PHE A 748 18.51 -24.64 -39.87
N ASP A 749 17.55 -25.43 -39.38
CA ASP A 749 17.32 -26.84 -39.72
C ASP A 749 18.45 -27.83 -39.38
N GLN A 750 19.57 -27.35 -38.82
CA GLN A 750 20.68 -28.18 -38.36
C GLN A 750 20.55 -28.51 -36.88
N PRO A 751 20.88 -29.74 -36.46
CA PRO A 751 20.87 -30.12 -35.06
C PRO A 751 21.96 -29.36 -34.29
N ILE A 752 21.62 -28.86 -33.11
CA ILE A 752 22.53 -28.20 -32.18
C ILE A 752 22.39 -28.79 -30.78
N SER A 753 23.44 -28.62 -29.99
CA SER A 753 23.46 -28.94 -28.57
C SER A 753 23.76 -27.65 -27.79
N VAL A 754 22.95 -27.36 -26.78
CA VAL A 754 23.10 -26.17 -25.93
C VAL A 754 23.32 -26.63 -24.49
N VAL A 755 24.39 -26.15 -23.86
CA VAL A 755 24.71 -26.43 -22.46
C VAL A 755 24.52 -25.15 -21.66
N PHE A 756 23.84 -25.28 -20.53
CA PHE A 756 23.62 -24.22 -19.56
C PHE A 756 24.51 -24.48 -18.35
N SER A 757 25.26 -23.48 -17.91
CA SER A 757 26.14 -23.54 -16.75
C SER A 757 26.21 -22.18 -16.05
N THR A 758 26.69 -22.14 -14.81
CA THR A 758 27.03 -20.89 -14.11
C THR A 758 28.50 -20.52 -14.33
N ALA A 759 28.77 -19.22 -14.47
CA ALA A 759 30.12 -18.68 -14.59
C ALA A 759 30.90 -18.83 -13.26
N GLU A 760 32.24 -18.89 -13.33
CA GLU A 760 33.11 -19.08 -12.15
C GLU A 760 32.97 -17.97 -11.09
N ALA A 761 32.50 -16.78 -11.49
CA ALA A 761 32.21 -15.66 -10.60
C ALA A 761 30.89 -15.78 -9.82
N GLY A 762 30.07 -16.81 -10.08
CA GLY A 762 28.86 -17.15 -9.32
C GLY A 762 27.57 -16.45 -9.76
N ASP A 763 27.67 -15.28 -10.41
CA ASP A 763 26.51 -14.39 -10.62
C ASP A 763 25.97 -14.36 -12.06
N ALA A 764 26.62 -15.05 -13.00
CA ALA A 764 26.24 -15.05 -14.42
C ALA A 764 25.95 -16.47 -14.96
N MET A 765 24.97 -16.55 -15.85
CA MET A 765 24.55 -17.74 -16.60
C MET A 765 25.30 -17.79 -17.93
N LEU A 766 26.02 -18.88 -18.18
CA LEU A 766 26.71 -19.15 -19.43
C LEU A 766 25.92 -20.15 -20.27
N ILE A 767 25.51 -19.73 -21.46
CA ILE A 767 24.85 -20.56 -22.47
C ILE A 767 25.87 -20.86 -23.57
N ARG A 768 26.23 -22.13 -23.75
CA ARG A 768 27.14 -22.59 -24.80
C ARG A 768 26.41 -23.44 -25.82
N GLN A 769 26.28 -22.94 -27.05
CA GLN A 769 25.74 -23.65 -28.19
C GLN A 769 26.87 -24.23 -29.06
N GLN A 770 26.74 -25.49 -29.44
CA GLN A 770 27.62 -26.17 -30.40
C GLN A 770 26.81 -26.69 -31.58
N GLY A 771 27.30 -26.44 -32.80
CA GLY A 771 26.61 -26.82 -34.02
C GLY A 771 27.47 -26.73 -35.28
N GLY A 772 26.91 -27.20 -36.38
CA GLY A 772 27.46 -27.08 -37.72
C GLY A 772 26.46 -26.38 -38.65
N LEU A 773 26.92 -25.40 -39.41
CA LEU A 773 26.15 -24.74 -40.47
C LEU A 773 26.65 -25.19 -41.84
N LYS A 774 25.73 -25.68 -42.68
CA LYS A 774 26.06 -26.09 -44.06
C LYS A 774 25.98 -24.88 -45.00
N LEU A 775 27.15 -24.41 -45.45
CA LEU A 775 27.27 -23.27 -46.35
C LEU A 775 27.34 -23.73 -47.82
N PRO A 776 26.72 -22.99 -48.75
CA PRO A 776 26.05 -21.70 -48.56
C PRO A 776 24.58 -21.79 -48.12
N GLY A 777 24.01 -23.00 -48.06
CA GLY A 777 22.56 -23.21 -47.88
C GLY A 777 21.97 -22.56 -46.62
N SER A 778 22.72 -22.46 -45.52
CA SER A 778 22.26 -21.78 -44.30
C SER A 778 22.29 -20.25 -44.39
N LEU A 779 22.97 -19.63 -45.38
CA LEU A 779 23.04 -18.17 -45.53
C LEU A 779 21.72 -17.56 -46.03
N ALA A 780 20.94 -18.33 -46.79
CA ALA A 780 19.61 -17.91 -47.25
C ALA A 780 18.67 -17.57 -46.08
N ALA A 781 18.88 -18.19 -44.92
CA ALA A 781 18.08 -17.92 -43.73
C ALA A 781 18.41 -16.58 -43.06
N PHE A 782 19.54 -15.96 -43.39
CA PHE A 782 19.93 -14.60 -42.97
C PHE A 782 19.53 -13.53 -43.99
N GLY A 783 18.71 -13.86 -45.00
CA GLY A 783 18.30 -12.91 -46.04
C GLY A 783 19.37 -12.58 -47.08
N LEU A 784 20.54 -13.22 -47.00
CA LEU A 784 21.61 -13.07 -47.98
C LEU A 784 21.27 -13.90 -49.23
N ALA A 785 21.19 -13.24 -50.39
CA ALA A 785 20.96 -13.91 -51.67
C ALA A 785 22.07 -14.95 -51.94
N ASN A 786 21.75 -16.06 -52.61
CA ASN A 786 22.73 -17.11 -52.95
C ASN A 786 23.96 -16.57 -53.71
N ASP A 787 23.83 -15.44 -54.42
CA ASP A 787 24.93 -14.77 -55.10
C ASP A 787 25.95 -14.10 -54.15
N ALA A 788 25.56 -13.74 -52.93
CA ALA A 788 26.45 -13.16 -51.91
C ALA A 788 27.40 -14.20 -51.28
N ALA A 789 27.10 -15.49 -51.44
CA ALA A 789 27.87 -16.60 -50.88
C ALA A 789 28.90 -17.19 -51.85
N ARG A 790 29.19 -16.51 -52.98
CA ARG A 790 30.14 -16.97 -53.99
C ARG A 790 31.50 -17.24 -53.33
N GLY A 791 31.98 -18.47 -53.47
CA GLY A 791 33.26 -18.94 -52.93
C GLY A 791 33.19 -19.65 -51.57
N LEU A 792 32.05 -19.69 -50.87
CA LEU A 792 31.92 -20.44 -49.61
C LEU A 792 31.33 -21.83 -49.84
N SER A 793 32.02 -22.89 -49.42
CA SER A 793 31.48 -24.25 -49.50
C SER A 793 31.97 -25.16 -48.38
N GLY A 794 31.09 -25.99 -47.82
CA GLY A 794 31.43 -26.92 -46.74
C GLY A 794 30.60 -26.70 -45.48
N GLU A 795 31.17 -27.07 -44.33
CA GLU A 795 30.50 -27.01 -43.03
C GLU A 795 31.28 -26.07 -42.10
N LEU A 796 30.58 -25.08 -41.53
CA LEU A 796 31.09 -24.21 -40.49
C LEU A 796 30.72 -24.82 -39.14
N VAL A 797 31.66 -25.52 -38.52
CA VAL A 797 31.53 -25.97 -37.13
C VAL A 797 31.86 -24.81 -36.21
N TYR A 798 30.98 -24.49 -35.27
CA TYR A 798 31.15 -23.35 -34.37
C TYR A 798 30.74 -23.69 -32.94
N THR A 799 31.32 -22.92 -32.01
CA THR A 799 30.83 -22.80 -30.63
C THR A 799 30.41 -21.35 -30.42
N ALA A 800 29.17 -21.13 -30.03
CA ALA A 800 28.66 -19.81 -29.64
C ALA A 800 28.43 -19.79 -28.13
N GLU A 801 28.89 -18.74 -27.47
CA GLU A 801 28.74 -18.53 -26.03
C GLU A 801 27.97 -17.23 -25.80
N LEU A 802 27.03 -17.26 -24.87
CA LEU A 802 26.28 -16.11 -24.40
C LEU A 802 26.31 -16.10 -22.89
N GLU A 803 26.84 -15.04 -22.30
CA GLU A 803 26.84 -14.81 -20.86
C GLU A 803 25.70 -13.85 -20.51
N LEU A 804 24.86 -14.24 -19.55
CA LEU A 804 23.67 -13.53 -19.09
C LEU A 804 23.75 -13.28 -17.59
N GLY A 805 23.57 -12.04 -17.14
CA GLY A 805 23.72 -11.65 -15.74
C GLY A 805 25.10 -11.03 -15.44
N GLY A 806 25.21 -10.34 -14.31
CA GLY A 806 26.38 -9.50 -13.97
C GLY A 806 26.25 -8.04 -14.42
N ALA A 807 27.33 -7.25 -14.29
CA ALA A 807 27.35 -5.81 -14.61
C ALA A 807 27.54 -5.48 -16.10
N SER A 808 27.59 -6.48 -16.98
CA SER A 808 27.93 -6.37 -18.41
C SER A 808 26.74 -6.69 -19.31
N GLU A 809 26.67 -6.02 -20.46
CA GLU A 809 25.64 -6.25 -21.48
C GLU A 809 25.83 -7.63 -22.15
N PRO A 810 24.73 -8.32 -22.50
CA PRO A 810 24.79 -9.66 -23.09
C PRO A 810 25.36 -9.60 -24.52
N VAL A 811 26.47 -10.30 -24.76
CA VAL A 811 27.11 -10.41 -26.09
C VAL A 811 27.25 -11.88 -26.47
N ILE A 812 26.89 -12.23 -27.70
CA ILE A 812 27.12 -13.57 -28.26
C ILE A 812 28.54 -13.62 -28.84
N SER A 813 29.40 -14.45 -28.27
CA SER A 813 30.75 -14.73 -28.79
C SER A 813 30.75 -16.05 -29.56
N LEU A 814 30.97 -16.00 -30.87
CA LEU A 814 31.10 -17.17 -31.73
C LEU A 814 32.58 -17.42 -32.06
N PHE A 815 32.99 -18.67 -31.88
CA PHE A 815 34.32 -19.15 -32.23
C PHE A 815 34.23 -20.32 -33.21
N SER A 816 35.09 -20.30 -34.24
CA SER A 816 35.29 -21.41 -35.16
C SER A 816 36.77 -21.47 -35.57
N ASP A 817 37.34 -22.67 -35.71
CA ASP A 817 38.66 -22.85 -36.33
C ASP A 817 38.59 -22.87 -37.87
N LEU A 818 37.37 -22.75 -38.42
CA LEU A 818 37.01 -22.84 -39.82
C LEU A 818 37.44 -24.16 -40.49
N GLU A 819 37.78 -25.20 -39.74
CA GLU A 819 38.04 -26.53 -40.32
C GLU A 819 36.74 -27.07 -40.95
N GLY A 820 36.81 -27.59 -42.17
CA GLY A 820 35.64 -28.06 -42.93
C GLY A 820 35.01 -27.02 -43.86
N LEU A 821 35.37 -25.73 -43.73
CA LEU A 821 34.92 -24.66 -44.62
C LEU A 821 35.99 -24.30 -45.65
N GLN A 822 35.66 -24.41 -46.94
CA GLN A 822 36.45 -23.89 -48.04
C GLN A 822 36.00 -22.47 -48.38
N VAL A 823 36.98 -21.57 -48.53
CA VAL A 823 36.79 -20.18 -48.98
C VAL A 823 37.60 -19.98 -50.26
N ASP A 824 36.90 -19.90 -51.38
CA ASP A 824 37.43 -19.69 -52.72
C ASP A 824 37.37 -18.20 -53.09
N TRP A 825 37.99 -17.38 -52.24
CA TRP A 825 38.19 -15.95 -52.44
C TRP A 825 39.63 -15.68 -52.88
N PRO A 826 39.94 -14.51 -53.47
CA PRO A 826 41.32 -14.16 -53.82
C PRO A 826 42.26 -14.27 -52.62
N LYS A 827 43.49 -14.75 -52.84
CA LYS A 827 44.53 -14.75 -51.80
C LYS A 827 44.74 -13.32 -51.26
N PRO A 828 44.93 -13.12 -49.95
CA PRO A 828 45.15 -14.11 -48.88
C PRO A 828 43.87 -14.65 -48.21
N LEU A 829 42.67 -14.25 -48.66
CA LEU A 829 41.40 -14.71 -48.09
C LEU A 829 41.05 -16.16 -48.50
N ALA A 830 41.69 -16.67 -49.55
CA ALA A 830 41.58 -18.07 -49.97
C ALA A 830 41.95 -19.04 -48.82
N LYS A 831 41.17 -20.11 -48.69
CA LYS A 831 41.39 -21.17 -47.71
C LYS A 831 40.87 -22.51 -48.24
N THR A 832 41.60 -23.58 -47.97
CA THR A 832 41.12 -24.95 -48.20
C THR A 832 40.35 -25.52 -47.00
N ALA A 833 39.45 -26.47 -47.21
CA ALA A 833 38.65 -27.09 -46.14
C ALA A 833 39.46 -27.77 -45.01
N ARG A 834 40.76 -28.06 -45.19
CA ARG A 834 41.62 -28.68 -44.16
C ARG A 834 42.47 -27.70 -43.38
N GLU A 835 42.61 -26.48 -43.88
CA GLU A 835 43.39 -25.44 -43.22
C GLU A 835 42.66 -24.99 -41.96
N ARG A 836 43.36 -24.57 -40.90
CA ARG A 836 42.74 -24.04 -39.68
C ARG A 836 43.09 -22.58 -39.51
N THR A 837 42.08 -21.74 -39.43
CA THR A 837 42.21 -20.29 -39.47
C THR A 837 41.15 -19.72 -38.52
N PRO A 838 41.50 -19.48 -37.25
CA PRO A 838 40.52 -19.09 -36.24
C PRO A 838 39.74 -17.85 -36.66
N LEU A 839 38.42 -17.95 -36.54
CA LEU A 839 37.46 -16.88 -36.68
C LEU A 839 36.80 -16.67 -35.31
N SER A 840 36.89 -15.43 -34.83
CA SER A 840 36.15 -14.95 -33.67
C SER A 840 35.14 -13.91 -34.13
N VAL A 841 33.88 -14.07 -33.77
CA VAL A 841 32.80 -13.13 -34.07
C VAL A 841 32.12 -12.76 -32.77
N ARG A 842 31.95 -11.47 -32.50
CA ARG A 842 31.05 -10.98 -31.45
C ARG A 842 29.82 -10.37 -32.08
N VAL A 843 28.66 -10.78 -31.62
CA VAL A 843 27.37 -10.26 -32.05
C VAL A 843 26.67 -9.69 -30.82
N ASP A 844 26.22 -8.45 -30.91
CA ASP A 844 25.31 -7.85 -29.93
C ASP A 844 23.91 -7.77 -30.53
N PRO A 845 23.05 -8.77 -30.30
CA PRO A 845 21.69 -8.79 -30.84
C PRO A 845 20.66 -8.11 -29.92
N PHE A 846 21.09 -7.51 -28.81
CA PHE A 846 20.19 -7.02 -27.76
C PHE A 846 20.13 -5.49 -27.65
N GLN A 847 20.95 -4.75 -28.40
CA GLN A 847 20.80 -3.30 -28.56
C GLN A 847 19.54 -2.94 -29.36
N SER A 848 18.86 -1.87 -28.94
CA SER A 848 17.48 -1.56 -29.32
C SER A 848 17.28 -0.99 -30.74
N GLU A 849 18.34 -0.62 -31.45
CA GLU A 849 18.23 0.05 -32.76
C GLU A 849 19.18 -0.50 -33.85
N ASP A 850 20.36 -1.02 -33.50
CA ASP A 850 21.36 -1.52 -34.46
C ASP A 850 21.97 -2.86 -34.03
N VAL A 851 22.09 -3.84 -34.94
CA VAL A 851 22.83 -5.10 -34.67
C VAL A 851 24.29 -4.90 -35.05
N ALA A 852 25.19 -4.96 -34.07
CA ALA A 852 26.63 -4.86 -34.28
C ALA A 852 27.29 -6.25 -34.32
N ILE A 853 28.12 -6.47 -35.34
CA ILE A 853 28.91 -7.69 -35.57
C ILE A 853 30.37 -7.29 -35.71
N ALA A 854 31.21 -7.68 -34.76
CA ALA A 854 32.66 -7.56 -34.87
C ALA A 854 33.26 -8.92 -35.24
N ALA A 855 34.00 -9.00 -36.34
CA ALA A 855 34.61 -10.23 -36.82
C ALA A 855 36.12 -10.06 -36.95
N GLN A 856 36.86 -10.94 -36.29
CA GLN A 856 38.31 -11.04 -36.39
C GLN A 856 38.68 -12.39 -37.01
N TRP A 857 39.23 -12.36 -38.22
CA TRP A 857 39.71 -13.54 -38.92
C TRP A 857 41.24 -13.53 -38.98
N GLN A 858 41.87 -13.95 -37.90
CA GLN A 858 43.33 -14.04 -37.76
C GLN A 858 44.05 -12.74 -38.23
N ASP A 859 44.90 -12.83 -39.25
CA ASP A 859 45.67 -11.77 -39.89
C ASP A 859 45.07 -11.37 -41.26
N ARG A 860 43.87 -11.84 -41.58
CA ARG A 860 43.22 -11.61 -42.89
C ARG A 860 42.36 -10.35 -42.88
N LEU A 861 41.48 -10.22 -41.89
CA LEU A 861 40.64 -9.04 -41.70
C LEU A 861 40.24 -8.86 -40.23
N ASP A 862 40.02 -7.60 -39.87
CA ASP A 862 39.35 -7.16 -38.66
C ASP A 862 38.31 -6.11 -39.05
N ALA A 863 37.04 -6.45 -38.82
CA ALA A 863 35.91 -5.69 -39.30
C ALA A 863 34.80 -5.56 -38.25
N GLU A 864 34.21 -4.36 -38.18
CA GLU A 864 32.98 -4.09 -37.45
C GLU A 864 31.87 -3.74 -38.45
N LEU A 865 30.77 -4.49 -38.41
CA LEU A 865 29.59 -4.32 -39.23
C LEU A 865 28.40 -3.96 -38.34
N ARG A 866 27.75 -2.84 -38.61
CA ARG A 866 26.55 -2.39 -37.91
C ARG A 866 25.39 -2.31 -38.90
N PHE A 867 24.36 -3.13 -38.68
CA PHE A 867 23.13 -3.08 -39.47
C PHE A 867 22.21 -1.99 -38.94
N LYS A 868 21.70 -1.14 -39.85
CA LYS A 868 20.70 -0.10 -39.61
C LYS A 868 19.40 -0.48 -40.31
N GLU A 869 18.27 0.13 -39.93
CA GLU A 869 16.95 -0.12 -40.55
C GLU A 869 16.94 0.03 -42.08
N THR A 870 17.80 0.90 -42.63
CA THR A 870 17.87 1.24 -44.06
C THR A 870 19.25 0.99 -44.67
N GLY A 871 20.13 0.19 -44.05
CA GLY A 871 21.49 0.00 -44.57
C GLY A 871 22.48 -0.66 -43.61
N PHE A 872 23.78 -0.46 -43.84
CA PHE A 872 24.83 -0.91 -42.93
C PHE A 872 26.04 0.04 -42.90
N GLU A 873 26.70 0.13 -41.76
CA GLU A 873 28.06 0.67 -41.63
C GLU A 873 29.04 -0.48 -41.51
N LEU A 874 30.13 -0.45 -42.27
CA LEU A 874 31.20 -1.43 -42.26
C LEU A 874 32.54 -0.72 -42.12
N VAL A 875 33.23 -1.00 -41.02
CA VAL A 875 34.57 -0.47 -40.74
C VAL A 875 35.57 -1.61 -40.77
N PHE A 876 36.60 -1.49 -41.59
CA PHE A 876 37.78 -2.35 -41.53
C PHE A 876 38.90 -1.60 -40.81
N GLU A 877 39.30 -2.11 -39.66
CA GLU A 877 40.54 -1.69 -38.98
C GLU A 877 41.74 -2.04 -39.86
N HIS A 878 41.77 -3.29 -40.34
CA HIS A 878 42.66 -3.72 -41.40
C HIS A 878 42.03 -4.76 -42.32
N LEU A 879 42.42 -4.70 -43.59
CA LEU A 879 42.03 -5.64 -44.64
C LEU A 879 43.24 -5.96 -45.52
N ASN A 880 43.64 -7.23 -45.55
CA ASN A 880 44.73 -7.70 -46.39
C ASN A 880 44.19 -8.27 -47.72
N LEU A 881 44.48 -7.58 -48.83
CA LEU A 881 44.11 -7.99 -50.20
C LEU A 881 45.37 -8.12 -51.07
N GLY A 882 45.72 -9.35 -51.47
CA GLY A 882 46.98 -9.62 -52.18
C GLY A 882 48.21 -9.15 -51.40
N ALA A 883 48.99 -8.24 -52.00
CA ALA A 883 50.15 -7.59 -51.38
C ALA A 883 49.80 -6.25 -50.67
N HIS A 884 48.53 -5.84 -50.68
CA HIS A 884 48.10 -4.57 -50.13
C HIS A 884 47.50 -4.74 -48.73
N HIS A 885 48.03 -3.97 -47.79
CA HIS A 885 47.48 -3.81 -46.45
C HIS A 885 46.67 -2.51 -46.42
N LEU A 886 45.35 -2.62 -46.35
CA LEU A 886 44.45 -1.48 -46.25
C LEU A 886 44.05 -1.28 -44.79
N THR A 887 44.03 -0.03 -44.33
CA THR A 887 43.63 0.33 -42.97
C THR A 887 42.62 1.45 -42.98
N ASN A 888 41.83 1.56 -41.91
CA ASN A 888 40.89 2.66 -41.70
C ASN A 888 39.91 2.82 -42.87
N ILE A 889 39.29 1.73 -43.32
CA ILE A 889 38.26 1.79 -44.36
C ILE A 889 36.91 1.87 -43.66
N ALA A 890 36.25 3.02 -43.75
CA ALA A 890 34.85 3.17 -43.36
C ALA A 890 33.95 3.15 -44.60
N ILE A 891 32.91 2.34 -44.55
CA ILE A 891 31.88 2.21 -45.59
C ILE A 891 30.52 2.41 -44.92
N ASP A 892 29.73 3.38 -45.39
CA ASP A 892 28.32 3.53 -45.01
C ASP A 892 27.48 3.25 -46.25
N ALA A 893 26.67 2.21 -46.21
CA ALA A 893 25.85 1.76 -47.32
C ALA A 893 24.37 1.93 -46.97
N LEU A 894 23.68 2.83 -47.66
CA LEU A 894 22.25 3.07 -47.52
C LEU A 894 21.48 2.34 -48.62
N GLU A 895 20.54 1.49 -48.25
CA GLU A 895 19.58 0.84 -49.13
C GLU A 895 18.36 1.75 -49.34
N LEU A 896 18.11 2.12 -50.60
CA LEU A 896 16.88 2.76 -51.06
C LEU A 896 16.10 1.76 -51.93
N GLU A 897 14.79 1.98 -52.14
CA GLU A 897 13.90 1.03 -52.83
C GLU A 897 14.47 0.46 -54.15
N ASP A 898 15.20 1.28 -54.94
CA ASP A 898 15.72 0.94 -56.27
C ASP A 898 17.26 0.89 -56.38
N ARG A 899 18.00 1.29 -55.33
CA ARG A 899 19.47 1.47 -55.39
C ARG A 899 20.15 1.45 -54.01
N TRP A 900 21.42 1.08 -53.99
CA TRP A 900 22.33 1.27 -52.88
C TRP A 900 23.13 2.57 -53.06
N VAL A 901 23.31 3.35 -52.00
CA VAL A 901 24.22 4.50 -51.95
C VAL A 901 25.32 4.19 -50.94
N VAL A 902 26.51 3.91 -51.44
CA VAL A 902 27.67 3.48 -50.64
C VAL A 902 28.67 4.62 -50.53
N HIS A 903 28.75 5.23 -49.36
CA HIS A 903 29.80 6.16 -49.00
C HIS A 903 31.04 5.39 -48.54
N THR A 904 32.22 5.84 -48.94
CA THR A 904 33.49 5.33 -48.45
C THR A 904 34.39 6.47 -48.02
N ASP A 905 35.02 6.32 -46.86
CA ASP A 905 36.12 7.16 -46.39
C ASP A 905 37.28 6.26 -45.98
N SER A 906 38.41 6.42 -46.66
CA SER A 906 39.65 5.70 -46.41
C SER A 906 40.84 6.54 -46.82
N ASP A 907 42.04 6.10 -46.45
CA ASP A 907 43.28 6.73 -46.92
C ASP A 907 43.45 6.68 -48.45
N ARG A 908 42.76 5.77 -49.13
CA ARG A 908 42.85 5.51 -50.58
C ARG A 908 41.74 6.17 -51.39
N ALA A 909 40.51 6.18 -50.88
CA ALA A 909 39.35 6.70 -51.58
C ALA A 909 38.39 7.38 -50.62
N ARG A 910 37.90 8.56 -51.01
CA ARG A 910 36.80 9.26 -50.33
C ARG A 910 35.75 9.64 -51.36
N GLY A 911 34.52 9.19 -51.17
CA GLY A 911 33.44 9.43 -52.13
C GLY A 911 32.19 8.62 -51.87
N ARG A 912 31.36 8.50 -52.91
CA ARG A 912 30.18 7.64 -52.91
C ARG A 912 30.08 6.84 -54.20
N VAL A 913 29.44 5.67 -54.11
CA VAL A 913 29.12 4.79 -55.24
C VAL A 913 27.64 4.44 -55.15
N VAL A 914 26.88 4.67 -56.23
CA VAL A 914 25.47 4.33 -56.33
C VAL A 914 25.32 3.06 -57.16
N LEU A 915 24.80 1.98 -56.57
CA LEU A 915 24.62 0.68 -57.23
C LEU A 915 23.12 0.39 -57.42
N PRO A 916 22.60 0.28 -58.66
CA PRO A 916 21.20 -0.09 -58.91
C PRO A 916 20.89 -1.52 -58.47
N ARG A 917 19.68 -1.76 -57.93
CA ARG A 917 19.28 -3.09 -57.41
C ARG A 917 19.00 -4.12 -58.52
N GLU A 918 18.40 -3.69 -59.63
CA GLU A 918 17.98 -4.56 -60.74
C GLU A 918 18.86 -4.40 -61.99
N GLY A 919 20.18 -4.37 -61.81
CA GLY A 919 21.10 -4.10 -62.92
C GLY A 919 20.95 -2.67 -63.47
N GLY A 920 22.01 -2.15 -64.06
CA GLY A 920 22.06 -0.77 -64.53
C GLY A 920 23.44 -0.18 -64.37
N THR A 921 23.54 1.11 -64.65
CA THR A 921 24.81 1.83 -64.59
C THR A 921 25.12 2.22 -63.14
N VAL A 922 26.28 1.79 -62.65
CA VAL A 922 26.85 2.18 -61.36
C VAL A 922 27.40 3.60 -61.48
N GLU A 923 27.02 4.50 -60.59
CA GLU A 923 27.60 5.84 -60.54
C GLU A 923 28.70 5.89 -59.47
N ALA A 924 29.94 6.19 -59.85
CA ALA A 924 31.05 6.34 -58.92
C ALA A 924 31.48 7.82 -58.85
N ASP A 925 31.32 8.45 -57.69
CA ASP A 925 31.57 9.88 -57.47
C ASP A 925 32.57 10.06 -56.32
N PHE A 926 33.85 10.15 -56.68
CA PHE A 926 34.96 10.27 -55.74
C PHE A 926 35.40 11.71 -55.57
N ALA A 927 35.40 12.20 -54.33
CA ALA A 927 36.02 13.46 -53.96
C ALA A 927 37.56 13.37 -54.05
N THR A 928 38.13 12.24 -53.63
CA THR A 928 39.56 11.97 -53.75
C THR A 928 39.80 10.50 -54.03
N LEU A 929 40.65 10.20 -55.02
CA LEU A 929 41.13 8.85 -55.29
C LEU A 929 42.66 8.86 -55.33
N ARG A 930 43.31 8.06 -54.49
CA ARG A 930 44.77 7.95 -54.42
C ARG A 930 45.24 6.62 -54.98
N LEU A 931 45.91 6.66 -56.12
CA LEU A 931 46.57 5.52 -56.73
C LEU A 931 48.09 5.66 -56.57
N VAL A 932 48.78 4.52 -56.56
CA VAL A 932 50.25 4.45 -56.54
C VAL A 932 50.68 3.86 -57.88
N ARG A 933 51.68 4.46 -58.54
CA ARG A 933 52.24 3.93 -59.78
C ARG A 933 53.08 2.71 -59.43
N GLU A 934 52.91 1.63 -60.20
CA GLU A 934 53.84 0.51 -60.16
C GLU A 934 55.15 0.95 -60.81
N THR A 935 56.06 1.50 -60.00
CA THR A 935 57.41 1.80 -60.46
C THR A 935 58.17 0.49 -60.58
N SER A 936 58.79 0.25 -61.75
CA SER A 936 59.66 -0.90 -62.04
C SER A 936 60.98 -0.89 -61.25
N ALA A 937 60.97 -0.42 -60.00
CA ALA A 937 62.10 -0.38 -59.09
C ALA A 937 62.18 -1.60 -58.15
N ALA A 938 61.37 -2.64 -58.38
CA ALA A 938 61.54 -3.94 -57.76
C ALA A 938 62.04 -4.96 -58.80
N GLU A 939 63.34 -4.92 -59.09
CA GLU A 939 64.06 -6.12 -59.53
C GLU A 939 64.09 -7.12 -58.35
N GLN A 940 62.96 -7.81 -58.15
CA GLN A 940 62.87 -9.01 -57.34
C GLN A 940 62.11 -10.06 -58.16
N ASP A 941 62.84 -11.11 -58.55
CA ASP A 941 62.41 -12.39 -59.15
C ASP A 941 60.89 -12.63 -59.30
N ASN A 942 60.23 -11.90 -60.18
CA ASN A 942 58.93 -12.29 -60.72
C ASN A 942 59.20 -13.06 -62.02
N GLU A 943 58.97 -14.38 -62.00
CA GLU A 943 58.87 -15.19 -63.21
C GLU A 943 57.86 -14.49 -64.15
N PHE A 944 58.33 -14.04 -65.32
CA PHE A 944 57.45 -13.46 -66.31
C PHE A 944 56.36 -14.49 -66.66
N LEU A 945 55.09 -14.15 -66.40
CA LEU A 945 53.96 -14.96 -66.83
C LEU A 945 54.11 -15.27 -68.32
N THR A 946 53.96 -16.53 -68.69
CA THR A 946 53.90 -16.96 -70.08
C THR A 946 52.71 -16.29 -70.79
N LEU A 947 52.75 -16.20 -72.13
CA LEU A 947 51.65 -15.62 -72.91
C LEU A 947 50.31 -16.31 -72.60
N GLU A 948 50.35 -17.61 -72.33
CA GLU A 948 49.18 -18.42 -71.99
C GLU A 948 48.63 -18.06 -70.60
N GLU A 949 49.50 -17.84 -69.61
CA GLU A 949 49.11 -17.38 -68.27
C GLU A 949 48.59 -15.94 -68.26
N GLN A 950 49.13 -15.04 -69.09
CA GLN A 950 48.61 -13.68 -69.25
C GLN A 950 47.21 -13.68 -69.89
N LEU A 951 47.01 -14.51 -70.91
CA LEU A 951 45.69 -14.68 -71.55
C LEU A 951 44.68 -15.34 -70.61
N GLN A 952 45.13 -16.30 -69.79
CA GLN A 952 44.27 -16.92 -68.79
C GLN A 952 43.90 -15.90 -67.70
N ALA A 953 44.85 -15.14 -67.17
CA ALA A 953 44.59 -14.08 -66.20
C ALA A 953 43.61 -13.03 -66.75
N PHE A 954 43.76 -12.61 -68.01
CA PHE A 954 42.83 -11.68 -68.65
C PHE A 954 41.42 -12.27 -68.82
N ARG A 955 41.30 -13.57 -69.14
CA ARG A 955 40.00 -14.25 -69.25
C ARG A 955 39.34 -14.47 -67.89
N GLU A 956 40.13 -14.70 -66.84
CA GLU A 956 39.68 -14.87 -65.45
C GLU A 956 39.13 -13.57 -64.86
N LEU A 957 39.49 -12.39 -65.39
CA LEU A 957 38.87 -11.12 -65.02
C LEU A 957 37.37 -11.08 -65.32
N ASP A 958 36.89 -11.95 -66.22
CA ASP A 958 35.48 -12.13 -66.57
C ASP A 958 34.74 -10.80 -66.78
N MET A 959 35.39 -9.91 -67.55
CA MET A 959 34.95 -8.52 -67.72
C MET A 959 33.51 -8.42 -68.23
N GLY A 960 33.01 -9.41 -68.97
CA GLY A 960 31.63 -9.41 -69.45
C GLY A 960 30.56 -9.37 -68.35
N ASN A 961 30.93 -9.70 -67.10
CA ASN A 961 30.05 -9.64 -65.93
C ASN A 961 30.25 -8.36 -65.10
N TRP A 962 31.16 -7.47 -65.49
CA TRP A 962 31.30 -6.18 -64.82
C TRP A 962 30.11 -5.27 -65.18
N PRO A 963 29.62 -4.44 -64.25
CA PRO A 963 28.56 -3.49 -64.55
C PRO A 963 29.08 -2.34 -65.41
N ASP A 964 28.17 -1.66 -66.12
CA ASP A 964 28.46 -0.34 -66.67
C ASP A 964 28.74 0.63 -65.53
N ILE A 965 29.81 1.42 -65.60
CA ILE A 965 30.19 2.38 -64.55
C ILE A 965 30.36 3.77 -65.14
N ASP A 966 29.71 4.76 -64.55
CA ASP A 966 29.92 6.18 -64.81
C ASP A 966 30.74 6.78 -63.66
N ALA A 967 32.00 7.09 -63.93
CA ALA A 967 32.96 7.55 -62.93
C ALA A 967 33.21 9.06 -63.02
N ARG A 968 33.24 9.72 -61.87
CA ARG A 968 33.68 11.10 -61.65
C ARG A 968 34.66 11.11 -60.48
N ILE A 969 35.81 11.75 -60.68
CA ILE A 969 36.86 11.88 -59.68
C ILE A 969 37.23 13.36 -59.63
N SER A 970 37.01 14.00 -58.47
CA SER A 970 37.29 15.43 -58.30
C SER A 970 38.78 15.72 -58.13
N ASP A 971 39.51 14.87 -57.40
CA ASP A 971 40.97 14.94 -57.24
C ASP A 971 41.56 13.52 -57.34
N LEU A 972 42.12 13.19 -58.51
CA LEU A 972 42.93 11.99 -58.69
C LEU A 972 44.35 12.31 -58.23
N ARG A 973 44.91 11.51 -57.32
CA ARG A 973 46.33 11.61 -56.92
C ARG A 973 47.09 10.37 -57.31
N LEU A 974 48.21 10.55 -58.01
CA LEU A 974 49.16 9.51 -58.40
C LEU A 974 50.48 9.74 -57.65
N ASP A 975 50.95 8.77 -56.86
CA ASP A 975 52.17 8.89 -56.04
C ASP A 975 52.21 10.12 -55.11
N GLY A 976 51.03 10.63 -54.73
CA GLY A 976 50.88 11.82 -53.89
C GLY A 976 50.76 13.15 -54.65
N GLU A 977 51.03 13.17 -55.96
CA GLU A 977 50.84 14.32 -56.85
C GLU A 977 49.41 14.37 -57.39
N SER A 978 48.82 15.56 -57.52
CA SER A 978 47.46 15.69 -58.09
C SER A 978 47.53 15.63 -59.62
N ALA A 979 46.83 14.65 -60.20
CA ALA A 979 46.57 14.48 -61.63
C ALA A 979 45.23 15.11 -62.04
N GLY A 980 44.64 15.96 -61.19
CA GLY A 980 43.44 16.74 -61.50
C GLY A 980 42.13 15.94 -61.46
N SER A 981 41.10 16.47 -62.12
CA SER A 981 39.75 15.89 -62.11
C SER A 981 39.47 15.05 -63.36
N TRP A 982 38.79 13.92 -63.20
CA TRP A 982 38.53 12.96 -64.27
C TRP A 982 37.06 12.57 -64.33
N ARG A 983 36.52 12.42 -65.54
CA ARG A 983 35.23 11.76 -65.78
C ARG A 983 35.34 10.79 -66.95
N PHE A 984 34.70 9.63 -66.84
CA PHE A 984 34.69 8.63 -67.90
C PHE A 984 33.58 7.60 -67.67
N LYS A 985 33.26 6.83 -68.72
CA LYS A 985 32.25 5.77 -68.71
C LYS A 985 32.89 4.42 -69.03
N LEU A 986 32.98 3.52 -68.05
CA LEU A 986 33.41 2.15 -68.27
C LEU A 986 32.25 1.33 -68.81
N ARG A 987 32.47 0.69 -69.96
CA ARG A 987 31.52 -0.18 -70.67
C ARG A 987 32.23 -1.51 -70.95
N PRO A 988 32.13 -2.46 -70.01
CA PRO A 988 32.80 -3.74 -70.14
C PRO A 988 32.04 -4.65 -71.12
N GLU A 989 32.79 -5.40 -71.93
CA GLU A 989 32.32 -6.39 -72.89
C GLU A 989 33.11 -7.71 -72.66
N PRO A 990 32.61 -8.87 -73.09
CA PRO A 990 33.40 -10.10 -73.06
C PRO A 990 34.76 -9.90 -73.78
N TYR A 991 35.84 -10.05 -73.02
CA TYR A 991 37.23 -9.89 -73.48
C TYR A 991 37.62 -8.50 -74.00
N ARG A 992 36.85 -7.46 -73.67
CA ARG A 992 37.13 -6.07 -74.06
C ARG A 992 36.57 -5.09 -73.03
N LEU A 993 37.36 -4.12 -72.60
CA LEU A 993 36.89 -2.98 -71.81
C LEU A 993 36.91 -1.71 -72.67
N ARG A 994 35.75 -1.07 -72.85
CA ARG A 994 35.66 0.26 -73.46
C ARG A 994 35.56 1.32 -72.37
N VAL A 995 36.35 2.38 -72.49
CA VAL A 995 36.28 3.56 -71.62
C VAL A 995 35.93 4.74 -72.50
N GLN A 996 34.68 5.19 -72.40
CA GLN A 996 34.11 6.22 -73.25
C GLN A 996 34.07 7.57 -72.55
N GLU A 997 34.02 8.64 -73.33
CA GLU A 997 33.88 10.02 -72.82
C GLU A 997 34.92 10.35 -71.74
N VAL A 998 36.17 9.89 -71.92
CA VAL A 998 37.27 10.23 -71.03
C VAL A 998 37.48 11.73 -71.11
N GLU A 999 37.38 12.43 -69.98
CA GLU A 999 37.77 13.83 -69.85
C GLU A 999 38.57 14.02 -68.56
N GLY A 1000 39.85 14.33 -68.71
CA GLY A 1000 40.75 14.67 -67.61
C GLY A 1000 41.13 16.15 -67.66
N ARG A 1001 40.88 16.90 -66.59
CA ARG A 1001 41.39 18.27 -66.42
C ARG A 1001 42.62 18.24 -65.54
N LEU A 1002 43.79 18.44 -66.13
CA LEU A 1002 45.08 18.50 -65.46
C LEU A 1002 45.54 19.96 -65.44
N GLY A 1003 45.37 20.66 -64.31
CA GLY A 1003 45.70 22.09 -64.22
C GLY A 1003 44.93 22.91 -65.27
N SER A 1004 45.66 23.43 -66.25
CA SER A 1004 45.16 24.21 -67.39
C SER A 1004 44.87 23.37 -68.65
N LEU A 1005 45.23 22.09 -68.67
CA LEU A 1005 45.01 21.18 -69.80
C LEU A 1005 43.73 20.36 -69.64
N VAL A 1006 43.10 20.05 -70.78
CA VAL A 1006 41.97 19.13 -70.89
C VAL A 1006 42.32 18.00 -71.86
N LEU A 1007 42.43 16.78 -71.34
CA LEU A 1007 42.50 15.56 -72.14
C LEU A 1007 41.07 15.07 -72.39
N SER A 1008 40.71 14.78 -73.64
CA SER A 1008 39.43 14.19 -74.01
C SER A 1008 39.61 13.01 -74.98
N GLY A 1009 38.84 11.94 -74.87
CA GLY A 1009 38.96 10.80 -75.79
C GLY A 1009 38.25 9.53 -75.37
N ASP A 1010 38.58 8.44 -76.04
CA ASP A 1010 38.09 7.09 -75.75
C ASP A 1010 39.27 6.10 -75.67
N MET A 1011 39.15 5.11 -74.80
CA MET A 1011 40.12 4.03 -74.65
C MET A 1011 39.45 2.67 -74.85
N THR A 1012 40.17 1.72 -75.45
CA THR A 1012 39.75 0.31 -75.52
C THR A 1012 40.89 -0.59 -75.10
N TRP A 1013 40.63 -1.49 -74.16
CA TRP A 1013 41.56 -2.53 -73.72
C TRP A 1013 41.00 -3.90 -74.13
N SER A 1014 41.74 -4.67 -74.92
CA SER A 1014 41.27 -5.95 -75.47
C SER A 1014 42.42 -6.87 -75.88
N ILE A 1015 42.11 -8.11 -76.22
CA ILE A 1015 43.09 -9.02 -76.83
C ILE A 1015 43.11 -8.78 -78.35
N VAL A 1016 44.28 -8.44 -78.88
CA VAL A 1016 44.59 -8.31 -80.31
C VAL A 1016 45.81 -9.19 -80.61
N ASP A 1017 45.73 -10.06 -81.60
CA ASP A 1017 46.82 -11.00 -81.99
C ASP A 1017 47.39 -11.82 -80.81
N ASP A 1018 46.50 -12.41 -80.01
CA ASP A 1018 46.82 -13.19 -78.80
C ASP A 1018 47.65 -12.42 -77.76
N ARG A 1019 47.61 -11.08 -77.81
CA ARG A 1019 48.26 -10.19 -76.84
C ARG A 1019 47.26 -9.19 -76.30
N GLU A 1020 47.38 -8.95 -75.00
CA GLU A 1020 46.71 -7.84 -74.37
C GLU A 1020 47.18 -6.52 -75.02
N THR A 1021 46.24 -5.69 -75.47
CA THR A 1021 46.52 -4.43 -76.17
C THR A 1021 45.56 -3.35 -75.70
N THR A 1022 46.10 -2.18 -75.37
CA THR A 1022 45.33 -0.97 -75.05
C THR A 1022 45.48 0.03 -76.19
N ARG A 1023 44.37 0.64 -76.62
CA ARG A 1023 44.34 1.74 -77.59
C ARG A 1023 43.63 2.95 -77.01
N PHE A 1024 44.20 4.14 -77.16
CA PHE A 1024 43.64 5.42 -76.77
C PHE A 1024 43.56 6.36 -77.98
N THR A 1025 42.39 6.91 -78.25
CA THR A 1025 42.19 7.92 -79.29
C THR A 1025 41.56 9.16 -78.66
N GLY A 1026 42.20 10.32 -78.82
CA GLY A 1026 41.77 11.52 -78.12
C GLY A 1026 42.51 12.79 -78.52
N LYS A 1027 42.22 13.87 -77.80
CA LYS A 1027 42.86 15.17 -77.94
C LYS A 1027 43.23 15.73 -76.58
N LEU A 1028 44.31 16.48 -76.53
CA LEU A 1028 44.75 17.26 -75.40
C LEU A 1028 44.75 18.73 -75.83
N GLU A 1029 43.92 19.55 -75.20
CA GLU A 1029 43.74 20.96 -75.55
C GLU A 1029 43.80 21.83 -74.29
N GLY A 1030 44.36 23.04 -74.37
CA GLY A 1030 44.39 23.98 -73.25
C GLY A 1030 45.77 24.59 -73.01
N GLY A 1031 46.16 24.76 -71.75
CA GLY A 1031 47.35 25.50 -71.35
C GLY A 1031 48.69 24.76 -71.46
N ALA A 1032 49.47 24.77 -70.39
CA ALA A 1032 50.87 24.33 -70.40
C ALA A 1032 51.00 22.81 -70.39
N LEU A 1033 51.76 22.25 -71.33
CA LEU A 1033 52.05 20.81 -71.46
C LEU A 1033 52.66 20.22 -70.17
N LYS A 1034 53.32 21.06 -69.37
CA LYS A 1034 53.86 20.73 -68.04
C LYS A 1034 52.81 20.13 -67.09
N ASP A 1035 51.53 20.46 -67.23
CA ASP A 1035 50.48 19.90 -66.38
C ASP A 1035 50.30 18.37 -66.58
N LEU A 1036 50.90 17.76 -67.62
CA LEU A 1036 50.96 16.31 -67.81
C LEU A 1036 52.01 15.58 -66.94
N GLU A 1037 52.91 16.30 -66.25
CA GLU A 1037 53.99 15.67 -65.46
C GLU A 1037 53.42 14.74 -64.37
N ALA A 1038 52.32 15.13 -63.71
CA ALA A 1038 51.66 14.33 -62.68
C ALA A 1038 51.06 13.01 -63.23
N LEU A 1039 50.66 13.00 -64.50
CA LEU A 1039 50.09 11.82 -65.17
C LEU A 1039 51.17 10.90 -65.73
N THR A 1040 52.23 11.46 -66.32
CA THR A 1040 53.29 10.72 -67.02
C THR A 1040 54.46 10.34 -66.11
N GLY A 1041 54.58 10.96 -64.93
CA GLY A 1041 55.71 10.78 -64.02
C GLY A 1041 57.06 11.24 -64.58
N SER A 1042 57.07 11.92 -65.72
CA SER A 1042 58.27 12.37 -66.45
C SER A 1042 58.30 13.89 -66.53
N THR A 1043 59.48 14.51 -66.39
CA THR A 1043 59.62 15.97 -66.50
C THR A 1043 59.57 16.43 -67.96
N ILE A 1044 58.78 17.48 -68.23
CA ILE A 1044 58.57 18.00 -69.58
C ILE A 1044 59.51 19.20 -69.80
N PRO A 1045 60.43 19.14 -70.78
CA PRO A 1045 61.53 20.11 -70.94
C PRO A 1045 61.10 21.48 -71.51
N MET A 1046 59.80 21.78 -71.60
CA MET A 1046 59.28 22.99 -72.23
C MET A 1046 58.00 23.47 -71.54
N THR A 1047 57.73 24.76 -71.69
CA THR A 1047 56.47 25.39 -71.28
C THR A 1047 55.84 26.09 -72.48
N ASN A 1048 54.52 26.21 -72.50
CA ASN A 1048 53.73 26.86 -73.56
C ASN A 1048 52.49 27.49 -72.94
N GLU A 1049 51.90 28.48 -73.61
CA GLU A 1049 50.62 29.09 -73.20
C GLU A 1049 49.42 28.31 -73.74
N GLU A 1050 49.50 27.76 -74.97
CA GLU A 1050 48.42 26.98 -75.57
C GLU A 1050 48.97 25.69 -76.23
N ALA A 1051 48.28 24.57 -76.02
CA ALA A 1051 48.59 23.26 -76.58
C ALA A 1051 47.35 22.65 -77.23
N ALA A 1052 47.53 22.05 -78.42
CA ALA A 1052 46.55 21.24 -79.11
C ALA A 1052 47.24 19.99 -79.67
N VAL A 1053 46.98 18.82 -79.08
CA VAL A 1053 47.59 17.54 -79.45
C VAL A 1053 46.51 16.51 -79.75
N GLU A 1054 46.51 15.94 -80.96
CA GLU A 1054 45.69 14.79 -81.33
C GLU A 1054 46.49 13.50 -81.17
N LEU A 1055 45.89 12.48 -80.55
CA LEU A 1055 46.51 11.22 -80.17
C LEU A 1055 45.68 10.06 -80.71
N ASP A 1056 46.32 9.11 -81.39
CA ASP A 1056 45.77 7.77 -81.66
C ASP A 1056 46.90 6.78 -81.40
N LEU A 1057 46.94 6.24 -80.18
CA LEU A 1057 48.06 5.46 -79.64
C LEU A 1057 47.60 4.07 -79.23
N ASP A 1058 48.41 3.06 -79.47
CA ASP A 1058 48.24 1.70 -78.95
C ASP A 1058 49.53 1.17 -78.30
N TRP A 1059 49.38 0.36 -77.26
CA TRP A 1059 50.51 -0.32 -76.61
C TRP A 1059 50.11 -1.71 -76.11
N PRO A 1060 51.06 -2.66 -76.06
CA PRO A 1060 50.83 -3.98 -75.51
C PRO A 1060 50.74 -3.92 -73.97
N GLY A 1061 49.77 -4.63 -73.41
CA GLY A 1061 49.47 -4.71 -71.98
C GLY A 1061 48.29 -3.84 -71.54
N SER A 1062 48.16 -3.73 -70.23
CA SER A 1062 47.05 -3.06 -69.55
C SER A 1062 47.15 -1.53 -69.64
N PRO A 1063 46.07 -0.79 -69.36
CA PRO A 1063 46.08 0.67 -69.40
C PRO A 1063 47.13 1.34 -68.51
N ASN A 1064 47.54 0.69 -67.41
CA ASN A 1064 48.58 1.16 -66.50
C ASN A 1064 50.01 0.74 -66.91
N ASN A 1065 50.18 -0.16 -67.87
CA ASN A 1065 51.49 -0.65 -68.35
C ASN A 1065 51.96 0.09 -69.62
N ILE A 1066 51.77 1.41 -69.66
CA ILE A 1066 52.22 2.25 -70.76
C ILE A 1066 53.74 2.47 -70.66
N ALA A 1067 54.47 2.14 -71.73
CA ALA A 1067 55.91 2.36 -71.82
C ALA A 1067 56.25 3.00 -73.17
N LEU A 1068 56.96 4.14 -73.16
CA LEU A 1068 57.31 4.90 -74.38
C LEU A 1068 57.99 4.01 -75.45
N SER A 1069 58.77 3.01 -75.04
CA SER A 1069 59.45 2.06 -75.93
C SER A 1069 58.53 1.05 -76.63
N LYS A 1070 57.27 0.92 -76.21
CA LYS A 1070 56.30 -0.06 -76.75
C LYS A 1070 55.07 0.57 -77.38
N ILE A 1071 55.00 1.90 -77.41
CA ILE A 1071 53.87 2.62 -78.03
C ILE A 1071 53.97 2.56 -79.54
N SER A 1072 52.84 2.39 -80.21
CA SER A 1072 52.62 2.58 -81.64
C SER A 1072 51.45 3.55 -81.85
N GLY A 1073 51.34 4.15 -83.04
CA GLY A 1073 50.24 5.04 -83.40
C GLY A 1073 50.67 6.36 -84.03
N THR A 1074 49.80 7.36 -83.97
CA THR A 1074 50.06 8.70 -84.53
C THR A 1074 49.82 9.80 -83.51
N VAL A 1075 50.71 10.80 -83.50
CA VAL A 1075 50.61 12.00 -82.67
C VAL A 1075 50.70 13.21 -83.58
N SER A 1076 49.76 14.15 -83.47
CA SER A 1076 49.82 15.44 -84.14
C SER A 1076 49.73 16.53 -83.10
N ALA A 1077 50.77 17.36 -82.97
CA ALA A 1077 50.84 18.39 -81.93
C ALA A 1077 51.01 19.77 -82.54
N ARG A 1078 50.37 20.76 -81.92
CA ARG A 1078 50.63 22.19 -82.06
C ARG A 1078 50.76 22.81 -80.66
N LEU A 1079 51.85 23.52 -80.42
CA LEU A 1079 52.11 24.28 -79.20
C LEU A 1079 52.34 25.73 -79.60
N ASP A 1080 51.67 26.67 -78.98
CA ASP A 1080 51.78 28.10 -79.26
C ASP A 1080 52.35 28.83 -78.02
N ASP A 1081 53.14 29.88 -78.30
CA ASP A 1081 53.74 30.81 -77.34
C ASP A 1081 54.45 30.12 -76.15
N GLY A 1082 55.68 29.67 -76.35
CA GLY A 1082 56.39 28.87 -75.35
C GLY A 1082 57.90 29.03 -75.30
N MET A 1083 58.52 28.30 -74.37
CA MET A 1083 59.96 28.28 -74.13
C MET A 1083 60.44 26.87 -73.80
N ILE A 1084 61.48 26.41 -74.49
CA ILE A 1084 62.21 25.17 -74.19
C ILE A 1084 63.30 25.48 -73.15
N MET A 1085 63.32 24.77 -72.03
CA MET A 1085 64.21 25.02 -70.87
C MET A 1085 65.48 24.17 -70.91
N GLU A 1086 66.65 24.72 -70.55
CA GLU A 1086 67.94 24.00 -70.62
C GLU A 1086 68.24 23.01 -69.46
N GLN A 1087 67.36 22.88 -68.46
CA GLN A 1087 67.69 22.24 -67.18
C GLN A 1087 67.39 20.73 -67.07
N SER A 1088 66.86 20.05 -68.10
CA SER A 1088 66.59 18.60 -68.08
C SER A 1088 67.45 17.81 -69.07
N ASN A 1089 67.83 16.58 -68.73
CA ASN A 1089 68.66 15.72 -69.59
C ASN A 1089 68.01 15.44 -70.96
N SER A 1090 66.67 15.45 -71.04
CA SER A 1090 65.89 15.30 -72.28
C SER A 1090 65.83 16.57 -73.14
N ALA A 1091 66.10 17.75 -72.58
CA ALA A 1091 66.12 19.01 -73.33
C ALA A 1091 67.36 19.18 -74.23
N GLN A 1092 68.38 18.31 -74.06
CA GLN A 1092 69.66 18.45 -74.75
C GLN A 1092 69.52 18.29 -76.28
N LEU A 1093 68.53 17.50 -76.73
CA LEU A 1093 68.03 17.45 -78.11
C LEU A 1093 67.76 18.82 -78.74
N PHE A 1094 67.09 19.69 -77.99
CA PHE A 1094 66.63 20.99 -78.48
C PHE A 1094 67.70 22.08 -78.34
N ARG A 1095 68.82 21.79 -77.66
CA ARG A 1095 69.97 22.71 -77.54
C ARG A 1095 70.57 23.07 -78.90
N VAL A 1096 70.40 22.19 -79.90
CA VAL A 1096 70.79 22.45 -81.30
C VAL A 1096 70.16 23.75 -81.81
N PHE A 1097 68.94 24.08 -81.40
CA PHE A 1097 68.27 25.33 -81.78
C PHE A 1097 68.90 26.57 -81.12
N ASN A 1098 69.37 26.46 -79.87
CA ASN A 1098 70.07 27.56 -79.18
C ASN A 1098 71.44 27.85 -79.80
N LEU A 1099 72.20 26.80 -80.16
CA LEU A 1099 73.52 26.92 -80.81
C LEU A 1099 73.45 27.65 -82.15
N LEU A 1100 72.30 27.62 -82.82
CA LEU A 1100 72.07 28.16 -84.15
C LEU A 1100 71.30 29.49 -84.16
N ASN A 1101 71.08 30.11 -82.99
CA ASN A 1101 70.40 31.41 -82.87
C ASN A 1101 71.24 32.55 -83.49
N THR A 1102 70.67 33.29 -84.44
CA THR A 1102 71.36 34.40 -85.12
C THR A 1102 71.69 35.58 -84.21
N ASP A 1103 70.88 35.83 -83.17
CA ASP A 1103 71.11 36.93 -82.23
C ASP A 1103 72.33 36.69 -81.32
N THR A 1104 72.63 35.43 -81.00
CA THR A 1104 73.83 35.06 -80.23
C THR A 1104 75.07 35.09 -81.11
N LEU A 1105 74.97 34.62 -82.37
CA LEU A 1105 76.08 34.64 -83.33
C LEU A 1105 76.54 36.06 -83.70
N TRP A 1106 75.62 36.99 -84.00
CA TRP A 1106 75.98 38.38 -84.33
C TRP A 1106 76.55 39.17 -83.14
N ARG A 1107 76.09 38.86 -81.92
CA ARG A 1107 76.51 39.53 -80.70
C ARG A 1107 77.88 39.04 -80.20
N ARG A 1108 78.17 37.74 -80.37
CA ARG A 1108 79.51 37.16 -80.13
C ARG A 1108 80.55 37.68 -81.11
N LEU A 1109 80.19 37.96 -82.36
CA LEU A 1109 81.05 38.69 -83.31
C LEU A 1109 81.37 40.13 -82.84
N ARG A 1110 80.53 40.72 -81.99
CA ARG A 1110 80.75 42.02 -81.34
C ARG A 1110 81.41 41.91 -79.95
N LEU A 1111 81.85 40.71 -79.53
CA LEU A 1111 82.48 40.42 -78.23
C LEU A 1111 81.58 40.70 -77.01
N ASP A 1112 80.25 40.63 -77.18
CA ASP A 1112 79.29 40.77 -76.08
C ASP A 1112 78.75 39.38 -75.65
N PHE A 1113 78.98 39.03 -74.38
CA PHE A 1113 78.71 37.72 -73.76
C PHE A 1113 77.72 37.82 -72.57
N SER A 1114 76.87 38.85 -72.53
CA SER A 1114 75.90 39.03 -71.45
C SER A 1114 74.73 38.02 -71.47
N ASP A 1115 74.67 37.13 -72.46
CA ASP A 1115 73.62 36.13 -72.70
C ASP A 1115 73.70 34.88 -71.81
N LEU A 1116 74.77 34.73 -71.02
CA LEU A 1116 75.00 33.56 -70.14
C LEU A 1116 73.97 33.38 -69.00
N TYR A 1117 72.91 34.19 -68.92
CA TYR A 1117 71.91 34.17 -67.85
C TYR A 1117 70.44 33.98 -68.29
N GLU A 1118 70.12 33.94 -69.59
CA GLU A 1118 68.78 33.62 -70.09
C GLU A 1118 68.77 32.19 -70.70
N ARG A 1119 68.23 31.21 -69.96
CA ARG A 1119 68.47 29.76 -70.15
C ARG A 1119 67.32 29.01 -70.84
N GLY A 1120 66.96 29.40 -72.06
CA GLY A 1120 65.96 28.69 -72.86
C GLY A 1120 65.76 29.23 -74.29
N VAL A 1121 65.11 28.45 -75.16
CA VAL A 1121 64.77 28.84 -76.54
C VAL A 1121 63.27 29.16 -76.63
N ALA A 1122 62.93 30.41 -76.89
CA ALA A 1122 61.54 30.84 -77.10
C ALA A 1122 61.04 30.47 -78.50
N PHE A 1123 59.76 30.12 -78.62
CA PHE A 1123 59.08 29.82 -79.87
C PHE A 1123 57.69 30.45 -79.90
N ASP A 1124 57.24 30.86 -81.09
CA ASP A 1124 55.88 31.34 -81.33
C ASP A 1124 54.95 30.14 -81.58
N ALA A 1125 55.42 29.14 -82.34
CA ALA A 1125 54.68 27.91 -82.57
C ALA A 1125 55.59 26.70 -82.85
N ILE A 1126 55.29 25.55 -82.25
CA ILE A 1126 55.82 24.24 -82.63
C ILE A 1126 54.67 23.41 -83.18
N SER A 1127 54.80 22.85 -84.38
CA SER A 1127 53.77 21.97 -84.95
C SER A 1127 54.38 20.80 -85.70
N GLY A 1128 53.82 19.60 -85.56
CA GLY A 1128 54.33 18.43 -86.25
C GLY A 1128 53.46 17.20 -86.08
N LYS A 1129 53.66 16.23 -86.99
CA LYS A 1129 53.03 14.92 -86.94
C LYS A 1129 54.09 13.83 -86.85
N ALA A 1130 53.92 12.92 -85.90
CA ALA A 1130 54.79 11.79 -85.68
C ALA A 1130 54.00 10.47 -85.85
N ASN A 1131 54.56 9.54 -86.60
CA ASN A 1131 54.11 8.15 -86.63
C ASN A 1131 55.05 7.34 -85.75
N ILE A 1132 54.51 6.57 -84.81
CA ILE A 1132 55.27 5.78 -83.84
C ILE A 1132 54.99 4.31 -84.13
N ILE A 1133 56.03 3.48 -84.22
CA ILE A 1133 55.91 2.04 -84.38
C ILE A 1133 56.86 1.38 -83.38
N ASN A 1134 56.33 0.77 -82.32
CA ASN A 1134 57.11 0.12 -81.24
C ASN A 1134 58.25 1.01 -80.73
N GLY A 1135 57.94 2.26 -80.39
CA GLY A 1135 58.93 3.24 -79.90
C GLY A 1135 59.82 3.86 -80.98
N LEU A 1136 59.75 3.44 -82.25
CA LEU A 1136 60.40 4.15 -83.36
C LEU A 1136 59.48 5.26 -83.87
N VAL A 1137 59.91 6.51 -83.70
CA VAL A 1137 59.18 7.72 -84.13
C VAL A 1137 59.72 8.19 -85.46
N THR A 1138 58.83 8.38 -86.43
CA THR A 1138 59.12 9.02 -87.72
C THR A 1138 58.33 10.31 -87.83
N MET A 1139 59.03 11.42 -88.06
CA MET A 1139 58.41 12.73 -88.29
C MET A 1139 58.18 12.94 -89.79
N ASP A 1140 56.94 12.69 -90.24
CA ASP A 1140 56.50 12.88 -91.62
C ASP A 1140 55.01 13.29 -91.66
N PRO A 1141 54.67 14.54 -92.04
CA PRO A 1141 55.56 15.63 -92.48
C PRO A 1141 56.47 16.18 -91.35
N GLU A 1142 57.49 16.96 -91.73
CA GLU A 1142 58.48 17.57 -90.84
C GLU A 1142 57.88 18.33 -89.64
N LEU A 1143 58.49 18.21 -88.47
CA LEU A 1143 58.24 19.04 -87.28
C LEU A 1143 58.76 20.45 -87.55
N GLN A 1144 57.88 21.44 -87.44
CA GLN A 1144 58.20 22.85 -87.65
C GLN A 1144 58.22 23.59 -86.32
N LEU A 1145 59.32 24.28 -86.02
CA LEU A 1145 59.44 25.23 -84.92
C LEU A 1145 59.63 26.62 -85.52
N VAL A 1146 58.70 27.52 -85.25
CA VAL A 1146 58.74 28.92 -85.65
C VAL A 1146 58.99 29.75 -84.40
N GLY A 1147 60.01 30.61 -84.44
CA GLY A 1147 60.25 31.58 -83.38
C GLY A 1147 60.89 32.86 -83.89
N PRO A 1148 61.18 33.81 -82.99
CA PRO A 1148 61.69 35.13 -83.34
C PRO A 1148 63.00 35.10 -84.15
N SER A 1149 63.85 34.10 -83.90
CA SER A 1149 65.17 33.95 -84.52
C SER A 1149 65.17 33.15 -85.85
N GLY A 1150 64.03 32.59 -86.27
CA GLY A 1150 63.89 31.85 -87.52
C GLY A 1150 62.95 30.64 -87.45
N ALA A 1151 62.84 29.92 -88.57
CA ALA A 1151 62.03 28.71 -88.68
C ALA A 1151 62.93 27.48 -88.83
N PHE A 1152 62.70 26.47 -88.00
CA PHE A 1152 63.38 25.19 -88.01
C PHE A 1152 62.41 24.12 -88.49
N LYS A 1153 62.88 23.24 -89.37
CA LYS A 1153 62.12 22.10 -89.88
C LYS A 1153 62.92 20.84 -89.62
N LEU A 1154 62.35 19.89 -88.89
CA LEU A 1154 63.02 18.67 -88.46
C LEU A 1154 62.25 17.47 -89.01
N SER A 1155 62.91 16.65 -89.83
CA SER A 1155 62.35 15.40 -90.36
C SER A 1155 63.31 14.24 -90.07
N GLY A 1156 62.81 13.01 -90.05
CA GLY A 1156 63.64 11.82 -89.81
C GLY A 1156 63.09 10.93 -88.71
N ASN A 1157 63.97 10.07 -88.19
CA ASN A 1157 63.60 8.98 -87.31
C ASN A 1157 64.33 9.07 -85.97
N THR A 1158 63.62 8.71 -84.89
CA THR A 1158 64.22 8.57 -83.57
C THR A 1158 63.68 7.34 -82.84
N ASN A 1159 64.56 6.59 -82.18
CA ASN A 1159 64.18 5.42 -81.40
C ASN A 1159 64.09 5.80 -79.92
N MET A 1160 62.89 5.74 -79.34
CA MET A 1160 62.65 6.06 -77.92
C MET A 1160 63.23 5.03 -76.95
N ALA A 1161 63.46 3.79 -77.38
CA ALA A 1161 64.03 2.74 -76.53
C ALA A 1161 65.55 2.82 -76.42
N GLU A 1162 66.21 3.19 -77.52
CA GLU A 1162 67.66 3.35 -77.60
C GLU A 1162 68.10 4.81 -77.40
N GLU A 1163 67.13 5.73 -77.26
CA GLU A 1163 67.32 7.20 -77.22
C GLU A 1163 68.21 7.72 -78.37
N THR A 1164 68.12 7.13 -79.56
CA THR A 1164 68.97 7.49 -80.72
C THR A 1164 68.28 8.42 -81.70
N LEU A 1165 69.07 9.22 -82.40
CA LEU A 1165 68.63 10.24 -83.36
C LEU A 1165 69.23 9.99 -84.72
N ASP A 1166 68.40 10.10 -85.75
CA ASP A 1166 68.80 10.27 -87.13
C ASP A 1166 67.84 11.24 -87.82
N MET A 1167 68.12 12.54 -87.67
CA MET A 1167 67.24 13.61 -88.09
C MET A 1167 67.92 14.53 -89.10
N ARG A 1168 67.15 15.05 -90.05
CA ARG A 1168 67.52 16.16 -90.93
C ARG A 1168 66.88 17.44 -90.39
N LEU A 1169 67.71 18.39 -90.01
CA LEU A 1169 67.31 19.71 -89.54
C LEU A 1169 67.55 20.75 -90.64
N VAL A 1170 66.51 21.40 -91.13
CA VAL A 1170 66.60 22.54 -92.05
C VAL A 1170 66.30 23.82 -91.27
N LEU A 1171 67.31 24.68 -91.14
CA LEU A 1171 67.19 26.02 -90.57
C LEU A 1171 66.92 27.02 -91.70
N VAL A 1172 65.85 27.80 -91.59
CA VAL A 1172 65.51 28.90 -92.50
C VAL A 1172 65.63 30.22 -91.76
N LEU A 1173 66.59 31.05 -92.18
CA LEU A 1173 66.79 32.38 -91.59
C LEU A 1173 65.85 33.43 -92.21
N PRO A 1174 65.24 34.32 -91.41
CA PRO A 1174 64.39 35.40 -91.90
C PRO A 1174 65.26 36.54 -92.48
N VAL A 1175 65.37 36.62 -93.82
CA VAL A 1175 66.26 37.59 -94.51
C VAL A 1175 65.62 38.96 -94.75
N THR A 1176 64.32 39.09 -94.51
CA THR A 1176 63.53 40.23 -94.99
C THR A 1176 63.52 41.41 -94.01
N GLN A 1177 63.96 41.21 -92.76
CA GLN A 1177 63.82 42.22 -91.70
C GLN A 1177 64.90 43.32 -91.67
N ASN A 1178 66.03 43.19 -92.41
CA ASN A 1178 67.15 44.16 -92.33
C ASN A 1178 67.51 44.88 -93.64
N LEU A 1179 66.87 44.55 -94.77
CA LEU A 1179 67.13 45.20 -96.07
C LEU A 1179 66.86 46.72 -96.10
N PRO A 1180 65.84 47.27 -95.41
CA PRO A 1180 65.63 48.72 -95.38
C PRO A 1180 66.81 49.49 -94.78
N LEU A 1181 67.53 48.88 -93.82
CA LEU A 1181 68.64 49.52 -93.12
C LEU A 1181 69.90 49.65 -93.99
N ALA A 1182 70.16 48.68 -94.88
CA ALA A 1182 71.27 48.75 -95.84
C ALA A 1182 71.05 49.84 -96.91
N ALA A 1183 69.80 50.05 -97.36
CA ALA A 1183 69.45 51.10 -98.32
C ALA A 1183 69.62 52.52 -97.75
N ILE A 1184 69.30 52.71 -96.45
CA ILE A 1184 69.51 53.97 -95.73
C ILE A 1184 71.00 54.28 -95.56
N LEU A 1185 71.84 53.27 -95.27
CA LEU A 1185 73.28 53.43 -95.13
C LEU A 1185 74.02 53.68 -96.45
N MET A 1186 73.47 53.24 -97.60
CA MET A 1186 74.01 53.54 -98.93
C MET A 1186 73.52 54.87 -99.53
N GLY A 1187 72.78 55.69 -98.78
CA GLY A 1187 72.37 57.04 -99.21
C GLY A 1187 71.30 57.08 -100.31
N ALA A 1188 70.51 56.00 -100.48
CA ALA A 1188 69.43 55.95 -101.46
C ALA A 1188 68.21 56.77 -101.00
N SER A 1189 67.61 57.56 -101.90
CA SER A 1189 66.46 58.43 -101.60
C SER A 1189 65.13 57.66 -101.50
N ALA A 1190 64.18 58.22 -100.74
CA ALA A 1190 62.90 57.61 -100.30
C ALA A 1190 61.98 56.94 -101.36
N PRO A 1191 62.01 57.25 -102.68
CA PRO A 1191 61.13 56.56 -103.63
C PRO A 1191 61.50 55.10 -103.95
N ILE A 1192 62.70 54.65 -103.58
CA ILE A 1192 63.19 53.30 -103.93
C ILE A 1192 62.69 52.22 -102.94
N GLY A 1193 62.26 52.61 -101.73
CA GLY A 1193 61.79 51.67 -100.69
C GLY A 1193 60.54 50.87 -101.06
N GLY A 1194 59.63 51.43 -101.87
CA GLY A 1194 58.40 50.75 -102.30
C GLY A 1194 58.61 49.65 -103.35
N ALA A 1195 59.66 49.76 -104.18
CA ALA A 1195 59.97 48.75 -105.20
C ALA A 1195 60.69 47.52 -104.61
N LEU A 1196 61.44 47.68 -103.52
CA LEU A 1196 62.09 46.58 -102.80
C LEU A 1196 61.08 45.75 -101.97
N PHE A 1197 60.06 46.38 -101.39
CA PHE A 1197 58.97 45.67 -100.67
C PHE A 1197 58.12 44.78 -101.59
N VAL A 1198 57.98 45.15 -102.87
CA VAL A 1198 57.29 44.31 -103.87
C VAL A 1198 58.21 43.20 -104.38
N LEU A 1199 59.52 43.44 -104.46
CA LEU A 1199 60.50 42.39 -104.74
C LEU A 1199 60.50 41.32 -103.64
N ASP A 1200 60.38 41.73 -102.37
CA ASP A 1200 60.27 40.84 -101.20
C ASP A 1200 59.07 39.89 -101.30
N LYS A 1201 57.93 40.38 -101.80
CA LYS A 1201 56.68 39.60 -101.94
C LYS A 1201 56.60 38.71 -103.19
N ILE A 1202 57.44 38.96 -104.21
CA ILE A 1202 57.49 38.16 -105.45
C ILE A 1202 58.68 37.19 -105.45
N LEU A 1203 59.76 37.52 -104.72
CA LEU A 1203 60.97 36.69 -104.60
C LEU A 1203 61.13 36.02 -103.24
N GLY A 1204 60.24 36.24 -102.26
CA GLY A 1204 60.36 35.73 -100.88
C GLY A 1204 60.56 34.21 -100.76
N ASP A 1205 59.76 33.40 -101.46
CA ASP A 1205 59.89 31.92 -101.43
C ASP A 1205 61.11 31.39 -102.20
N PRO A 1206 61.58 32.03 -103.31
CA PRO A 1206 62.89 31.73 -103.88
C PRO A 1206 64.08 32.24 -103.05
N LEU A 1207 63.94 33.33 -102.30
CA LEU A 1207 65.03 33.95 -101.53
C LEU A 1207 65.23 33.28 -100.16
N SER A 1208 64.17 32.73 -99.54
CA SER A 1208 64.28 31.88 -98.35
C SER A 1208 65.07 30.59 -98.61
N LYS A 1209 65.11 30.11 -99.86
CA LYS A 1209 66.00 29.02 -100.32
C LYS A 1209 67.48 29.43 -100.36
N LEU A 1210 67.78 30.72 -100.41
CA LEU A 1210 69.15 31.25 -100.33
C LEU A 1210 69.60 31.51 -98.89
N THR A 1211 68.80 31.18 -97.88
CA THR A 1211 69.17 31.30 -96.46
C THR A 1211 68.82 30.07 -95.64
N SER A 1212 68.63 28.94 -96.31
CA SER A 1212 68.46 27.63 -95.67
C SER A 1212 69.81 26.96 -95.42
N ALA A 1213 69.94 26.32 -94.26
CA ALA A 1213 71.06 25.44 -93.95
C ALA A 1213 70.50 24.09 -93.48
N THR A 1214 70.96 23.01 -94.13
CA THR A 1214 70.59 21.65 -93.80
C THR A 1214 71.69 21.02 -92.93
N TYR A 1215 71.29 20.53 -91.76
CA TYR A 1215 72.11 19.80 -90.82
C TYR A 1215 71.61 18.36 -90.69
N SER A 1216 72.50 17.41 -90.46
CA SER A 1216 72.14 16.11 -89.90
C SER A 1216 72.37 16.14 -88.39
N VAL A 1217 71.37 15.69 -87.64
CA VAL A 1217 71.41 15.55 -86.18
C VAL A 1217 71.39 14.06 -85.86
N THR A 1218 72.52 13.54 -85.40
CA THR A 1218 72.71 12.13 -85.03
C THR A 1218 73.11 11.99 -83.56
N GLY A 1219 73.28 10.78 -83.03
CA GLY A 1219 73.72 10.55 -81.64
C GLY A 1219 72.57 10.18 -80.70
N THR A 1220 72.69 10.48 -79.41
CA THR A 1220 71.64 10.18 -78.43
C THR A 1220 70.83 11.43 -78.04
N TRP A 1221 69.67 11.25 -77.40
CA TRP A 1221 68.82 12.35 -76.94
C TRP A 1221 69.54 13.30 -75.96
N SER A 1222 70.35 12.74 -75.07
CA SER A 1222 71.21 13.53 -74.19
C SER A 1222 72.38 14.16 -74.95
N ASN A 1223 73.01 13.46 -75.90
CA ASN A 1223 74.18 13.99 -76.59
C ASN A 1223 74.01 14.00 -78.12
N PRO A 1224 73.22 14.95 -78.66
CA PRO A 1224 73.06 15.09 -80.10
C PRO A 1224 74.31 15.69 -80.76
N GLU A 1225 74.79 15.05 -81.81
CA GLU A 1225 75.85 15.51 -82.70
C GLU A 1225 75.23 16.18 -83.94
N VAL A 1226 75.70 17.37 -84.30
CA VAL A 1226 75.11 18.20 -85.36
C VAL A 1226 76.16 18.51 -86.41
N ASP A 1227 75.95 17.98 -87.61
CA ASP A 1227 76.84 18.17 -88.76
C ASP A 1227 76.15 18.94 -89.88
N LEU A 1228 76.76 20.01 -90.37
CA LEU A 1228 76.27 20.76 -91.53
C LEU A 1228 76.42 19.91 -92.81
N ARG A 1229 75.31 19.60 -93.48
CA ARG A 1229 75.28 18.83 -94.73
C ARG A 1229 75.34 19.71 -95.97
N GLY A 1230 74.68 20.87 -95.94
CA GLY A 1230 74.59 21.78 -97.08
C GLY A 1230 73.99 23.13 -96.72
N VAL A 1231 74.28 24.13 -97.55
CA VAL A 1231 73.72 25.49 -97.44
C VAL A 1231 73.05 25.80 -98.79
N PHE A 1232 71.92 26.50 -98.77
CA PHE A 1232 71.08 26.81 -99.94
C PHE A 1232 70.38 25.58 -100.55
N ASP A 1233 69.92 24.67 -99.69
CA ASP A 1233 69.31 23.41 -100.06
C ASP A 1233 67.78 23.52 -100.13
N THR A 1234 67.18 22.88 -101.13
CA THR A 1234 65.77 23.04 -101.52
C THR A 1234 64.81 22.07 -100.85
N GLY A 1235 65.28 21.19 -99.97
CA GLY A 1235 64.38 20.29 -99.23
C GLY A 1235 63.60 19.32 -100.12
N GLU A 1236 64.19 18.89 -101.23
CA GLU A 1236 63.77 17.68 -101.97
C GLU A 1236 64.87 16.62 -101.88
#